data_AF-A0A9P6MUU6-F1
#
_entry.id   AF-A0A9P6MUU6-F1
#
_cell.length_a   1.000
_cell.length_b   1.000
_cell.length_c   1.000
_cell.angle_alpha   90.00
_cell.angle_beta   90.00
_cell.angle_gamma   90.00
#
_symmetry.space_group_name_H-M   'P 1'
#
loop_
_entity.id
_entity.type
_entity.pdbx_description
1 polymer ?
#
loop_
_entity_poly.entity_id
_entity_poly.type
_entity_poly.pdbx_seq_one_letter_code
_entity_poly.pdbx_strand_id
1 'polypeptide(L)'
;MTITLLGFKSHGIREPLTNRIAGILDEYPDGTQIARELLQNSDDARSTEQWYLLDHHSYIKDKNDLRLFHDDLKEYMGSALLAGNDSLFEEKDFKSMKNLAASEKRNDATKIGQMGIGFNSIYHMTDCPSFISGDQFMVIEPHERIFNGVRSEFMEGAVRGNFAEGNQGLSIFPDQLEAFSILEDIDFTRSYPGTIFRFPLRTANQAETSKLSSNAYPADKVLEMLLKLKNEALKAMLFLKHIERIAIYERMSLEEGPKRIFEIEIVNAKEVRKERQELLTKLRVHVYPESAASRDAILEYSIRPIFKLTQDDGTSTLEHWYISTVVGNALMSRDYMEKETEGNLDAHKLIPWVGIAAPSEPGVMIASSRLFCFLPISIQHPFPVHINGHFAVKQSRREIWTNQDNDFAKHASAYIKSVWNVHLFHTHVPLVYAKFLADLGLARGANYDLWPTSCGLGIGLDAIWKDLLTNLVHVICRDNLKMFFCKSGDDEDHHLADYKSLWIADRDLDSYPLLAETLQRLTNVAVGLPDAVIQTIRNVIRSLGLESRILTPALVRRLLREHKSQWSSTASSEARVEMLKYCIEDDDIIDLEGLPLLLLAGGLWVEFNINQARARYLVKQETFTVLLHSSEGLVDIEFDNHLVRRFYTMKAFHVFWSEIDNSVISAKIKNTYDRLFYNDYSKTKSCVPQPVNGFPTTKWILGFWVMVRLRPDKKSLLSMVENLHLLPITRQRLAPLSRDLPVVYLDRRKDNN
;
A
#
# COMPACT_ATOMS: atom_id res chain seq x y z
N MET A 1 54.09 20.14 28.89
CA MET A 1 54.98 21.30 28.74
C MET A 1 54.28 22.37 27.92
N THR A 2 54.03 23.55 28.48
CA THR A 2 53.42 24.67 27.77
C THR A 2 54.48 25.31 26.87
N ILE A 3 54.41 25.04 25.56
CA ILE A 3 55.30 25.68 24.58
C ILE A 3 54.95 27.17 24.58
N THR A 4 55.89 28.00 25.01
CA THR A 4 55.74 29.45 25.00
C THR A 4 56.56 29.96 23.82
N LEU A 5 55.89 30.45 22.78
CA LEU A 5 56.54 31.08 21.63
C LEU A 5 56.25 32.59 21.72
N LEU A 6 57.29 33.42 21.76
CA LEU A 6 57.17 34.89 21.65
C LEU A 6 56.16 35.55 22.61
N GLY A 7 56.09 35.10 23.86
CA GLY A 7 55.18 35.68 24.86
C GLY A 7 53.72 35.23 24.75
N PHE A 8 53.36 34.43 23.75
CA PHE A 8 52.06 33.75 23.70
C PHE A 8 52.10 32.52 24.60
N LYS A 9 51.22 32.50 25.61
CA LYS A 9 50.89 31.27 26.34
C LYS A 9 49.78 30.58 25.56
N SER A 10 50.02 29.32 25.18
CA SER A 10 48.94 28.48 24.66
C SER A 10 47.84 28.40 25.73
N HIS A 11 46.68 28.96 25.40
CA HIS A 11 45.46 28.84 26.20
C HIS A 11 44.50 27.96 25.40
N GLY A 12 44.65 26.64 25.57
CA GLY A 12 43.76 25.69 24.91
C GLY A 12 42.41 25.70 25.59
N ILE A 13 41.36 26.12 24.89
CA ILE A 13 39.98 25.88 25.31
C ILE A 13 39.71 24.39 25.05
N ARG A 14 39.51 23.61 26.12
CA ARG A 14 39.20 22.18 26.05
C ARG A 14 37.86 21.92 26.73
N GLU A 15 37.02 21.14 26.09
CA GLU A 15 35.78 20.62 26.67
C GLU A 15 36.06 19.23 27.28
N PRO A 16 35.73 18.98 28.56
CA PRO A 16 35.80 17.65 29.14
C PRO A 16 34.89 16.67 28.39
N LEU A 17 35.36 15.44 28.17
CA LEU A 17 34.59 14.39 27.50
C LEU A 17 33.24 14.15 28.19
N THR A 18 33.20 14.22 29.51
CA THR A 18 31.98 14.07 30.32
C THR A 18 30.90 15.08 29.93
N ASN A 19 31.27 16.36 29.68
CA ASN A 19 30.31 17.41 29.32
C ASN A 19 29.68 17.14 27.96
N ARG A 20 30.50 16.67 27.01
CA ARG A 20 30.03 16.30 25.67
C ARG A 20 29.09 15.10 25.72
N ILE A 21 29.43 14.07 26.48
CA ILE A 21 28.56 12.89 26.65
C ILE A 21 27.25 13.31 27.32
N ALA A 22 27.29 14.10 28.40
CA ALA A 22 26.09 14.62 29.06
C ALA A 22 25.18 15.38 28.08
N GLY A 23 25.73 16.27 27.24
CA GLY A 23 24.95 16.96 26.21
C GLY A 23 24.32 16.02 25.18
N ILE A 24 25.01 14.92 24.81
CA ILE A 24 24.41 13.88 23.96
C ILE A 24 23.25 13.18 24.68
N LEU A 25 23.41 12.85 25.97
CA LEU A 25 22.37 12.18 26.76
C LEU A 25 21.10 13.04 26.92
N ASP A 26 21.24 14.37 26.97
CA ASP A 26 20.10 15.29 27.03
C ASP A 26 19.26 15.30 25.73
N GLU A 27 19.92 15.20 24.57
CA GLU A 27 19.24 15.16 23.27
C GLU A 27 18.75 13.75 22.89
N TYR A 28 19.40 12.71 23.44
CA TYR A 28 19.24 11.33 23.03
C TYR A 28 18.37 10.56 24.02
N PRO A 29 17.18 10.09 23.62
CA PRO A 29 16.23 9.54 24.56
C PRO A 29 16.68 8.22 25.18
N ASP A 30 16.52 8.12 26.51
CA ASP A 30 16.66 6.89 27.28
C ASP A 30 15.56 5.85 26.91
N GLY A 31 15.82 4.57 27.19
CA GLY A 31 14.93 3.44 26.99
C GLY A 31 15.38 2.53 25.85
N THR A 32 14.42 1.92 25.13
CA THR A 32 14.65 0.89 24.09
C THR A 32 15.54 1.35 22.93
N GLN A 33 15.83 2.65 22.80
CA GLN A 33 16.81 3.13 21.84
C GLN A 33 18.22 2.61 22.14
N ILE A 34 18.62 2.45 23.41
CA ILE A 34 19.96 1.97 23.77
C ILE A 34 20.19 0.55 23.23
N ALA A 35 19.23 -0.34 23.48
CA ALA A 35 19.30 -1.71 22.94
C ALA A 35 19.27 -1.72 21.40
N ARG A 36 18.49 -0.83 20.76
CA ARG A 36 18.50 -0.69 19.29
C ARG A 36 19.85 -0.23 18.74
N GLU A 37 20.57 0.66 19.42
CA GLU A 37 21.92 1.07 19.00
C GLU A 37 22.94 -0.06 19.16
N LEU A 38 22.86 -0.86 20.22
CA LEU A 38 23.69 -2.06 20.37
C LEU A 38 23.43 -3.08 19.25
N LEU A 39 22.15 -3.36 18.97
CA LEU A 39 21.74 -4.23 17.86
C LEU A 39 22.26 -3.70 16.51
N GLN A 40 22.16 -2.39 16.27
CA GLN A 40 22.66 -1.76 15.05
C GLN A 40 24.18 -1.87 14.92
N ASN A 41 24.91 -1.73 16.03
CA ASN A 41 26.37 -1.88 16.04
C ASN A 41 26.78 -3.31 15.69
N SER A 42 26.06 -4.31 16.20
CA SER A 42 26.29 -5.72 15.85
C SER A 42 25.98 -6.00 14.38
N ASP A 43 24.89 -5.46 13.84
CA ASP A 43 24.60 -5.57 12.40
C ASP A 43 25.68 -4.90 11.53
N ASP A 44 26.14 -3.69 11.91
CA ASP A 44 27.24 -2.96 11.24
C ASP A 44 28.59 -3.72 11.31
N ALA A 45 28.78 -4.52 12.36
CA ALA A 45 29.93 -5.41 12.56
C ALA A 45 29.76 -6.76 11.85
N ARG A 46 28.63 -6.96 11.15
CA ARG A 46 28.27 -8.17 10.40
C ARG A 46 28.01 -9.39 11.28
N SER A 47 27.61 -9.16 12.52
CA SER A 47 27.17 -10.19 13.45
C SER A 47 25.91 -10.89 12.94
N THR A 48 25.81 -12.20 13.16
CA THR A 48 24.57 -12.96 12.92
C THR A 48 23.70 -13.09 14.16
N GLU A 49 24.28 -12.88 15.34
CA GLU A 49 23.56 -12.96 16.62
C GLU A 49 23.72 -11.69 17.45
N GLN A 50 22.68 -11.35 18.22
CA GLN A 50 22.76 -10.39 19.31
C GLN A 50 22.01 -10.94 20.52
N TRP A 51 22.69 -11.12 21.65
CA TRP A 51 22.04 -11.48 22.90
C TRP A 51 22.16 -10.37 23.94
N TYR A 52 21.21 -10.33 24.86
CA TYR A 52 21.19 -9.42 26.02
C TYR A 52 21.00 -10.25 27.29
N LEU A 53 21.72 -9.90 28.35
CA LEU A 53 21.56 -10.52 29.66
C LEU A 53 21.46 -9.41 30.72
N LEU A 54 20.35 -9.35 31.46
CA LEU A 54 20.29 -8.60 32.71
C LEU A 54 20.79 -9.48 33.85
N ASP A 55 21.97 -9.15 34.38
CA ASP A 55 22.57 -9.84 35.50
C ASP A 55 22.34 -9.05 36.79
N HIS A 56 21.48 -9.55 37.68
CA HIS A 56 21.23 -8.95 39.00
C HIS A 56 22.31 -9.31 40.03
N HIS A 57 23.25 -10.19 39.69
CA HIS A 57 24.29 -10.63 40.61
C HIS A 57 25.25 -9.51 41.01
N SER A 58 25.84 -9.61 42.21
CA SER A 58 26.84 -8.68 42.71
C SER A 58 28.07 -9.45 43.19
N TYR A 59 29.12 -9.39 42.39
CA TYR A 59 30.40 -10.06 42.66
C TYR A 59 31.12 -9.47 43.89
N ILE A 60 30.67 -8.32 44.39
CA ILE A 60 31.18 -7.66 45.61
C ILE A 60 30.81 -8.45 46.87
N LYS A 61 29.61 -9.05 46.91
CA LYS A 61 29.08 -9.66 48.15
C LYS A 61 29.70 -11.01 48.47
N ASP A 62 30.21 -11.69 47.46
CA ASP A 62 30.66 -13.07 47.59
C ASP A 62 32.16 -13.19 47.89
N LYS A 63 32.93 -12.09 47.83
CA LYS A 63 34.39 -12.06 48.02
C LYS A 63 34.83 -10.80 48.77
N ASN A 64 35.56 -10.97 49.88
CA ASN A 64 36.10 -9.83 50.65
C ASN A 64 37.20 -9.08 49.90
N ASP A 65 38.08 -9.81 49.20
CA ASP A 65 39.15 -9.28 48.35
C ASP A 65 38.95 -9.76 46.91
N LEU A 66 38.49 -8.85 46.04
CA LEU A 66 38.39 -9.10 44.60
C LEU A 66 39.74 -8.81 43.93
N ARG A 67 40.23 -9.74 43.12
CA ARG A 67 41.41 -9.55 42.27
C ARG A 67 41.02 -8.84 40.99
N LEU A 68 41.00 -7.51 41.06
CA LEU A 68 40.74 -6.60 39.95
C LEU A 68 42.04 -5.93 39.51
N PHE A 69 42.07 -5.42 38.28
CA PHE A 69 43.26 -4.71 37.77
C PHE A 69 43.43 -3.31 38.37
N HIS A 70 42.38 -2.78 39.00
CA HIS A 70 42.43 -1.56 39.81
C HIS A 70 41.35 -1.63 40.90
N ASP A 71 41.67 -1.24 42.13
CA ASP A 71 40.78 -1.38 43.30
C ASP A 71 39.47 -0.59 43.14
N ASP A 72 39.54 0.63 42.58
CA ASP A 72 38.35 1.47 42.33
C ASP A 72 37.32 0.80 41.41
N LEU A 73 37.67 -0.23 40.64
CA LEU A 73 36.70 -0.95 39.80
C LEU A 73 35.74 -1.84 40.59
N LYS A 74 36.00 -2.04 41.88
CA LYS A 74 35.11 -2.76 42.79
C LYS A 74 33.69 -2.20 42.75
N GLU A 75 33.52 -0.88 42.57
CA GLU A 75 32.20 -0.24 42.47
C GLU A 75 31.41 -0.63 41.20
N TYR A 76 32.07 -1.21 40.21
CA TYR A 76 31.51 -1.63 38.91
C TYR A 76 31.27 -3.14 38.81
N MET A 77 31.47 -3.86 39.92
CA MET A 77 31.26 -5.33 40.01
C MET A 77 29.85 -5.69 40.53
N GLY A 78 28.89 -4.76 40.43
CA GLY A 78 27.48 -4.97 40.76
C GLY A 78 26.64 -5.46 39.57
N SER A 79 25.32 -5.30 39.67
CA SER A 79 24.36 -5.66 38.61
C SER A 79 24.70 -4.95 37.30
N ALA A 80 24.49 -5.63 36.18
CA ALA A 80 24.89 -5.13 34.86
C ALA A 80 23.95 -5.60 33.76
N LEU A 81 23.87 -4.81 32.68
CA LEU A 81 23.44 -5.32 31.39
C LEU A 81 24.66 -5.85 30.64
N LEU A 82 24.62 -7.10 30.19
CA LEU A 82 25.55 -7.62 29.21
C LEU A 82 24.89 -7.66 27.84
N ALA A 83 25.68 -7.42 26.80
CA ALA A 83 25.25 -7.54 25.41
C ALA A 83 26.36 -8.18 24.59
N GLY A 84 26.09 -9.33 23.97
CA GLY A 84 27.09 -10.07 23.21
C GLY A 84 26.68 -10.40 21.78
N ASN A 85 27.68 -10.63 20.93
CA ASN A 85 27.54 -10.85 19.49
C ASN A 85 28.70 -11.72 18.95
N ASP A 86 28.56 -12.27 17.75
CA ASP A 86 29.54 -13.22 17.15
C ASP A 86 30.57 -12.54 16.23
N SER A 87 30.70 -11.20 16.34
CA SER A 87 31.66 -10.39 15.59
C SER A 87 32.85 -9.98 16.45
N LEU A 88 34.01 -9.79 15.83
CA LEU A 88 35.24 -9.35 16.48
C LEU A 88 35.52 -7.88 16.17
N PHE A 89 35.98 -7.12 17.16
CA PHE A 89 36.59 -5.81 16.94
C PHE A 89 37.92 -5.96 16.19
N GLU A 90 38.07 -5.20 15.10
CA GLU A 90 39.34 -5.03 14.43
C GLU A 90 40.09 -3.80 14.96
N GLU A 91 41.39 -3.69 14.67
CA GLU A 91 42.22 -2.56 15.12
C GLU A 91 41.69 -1.19 14.67
N LYS A 92 40.98 -1.13 13.54
CA LYS A 92 40.28 0.07 13.05
C LYS A 92 39.09 0.47 13.94
N ASP A 93 38.41 -0.50 14.55
CA ASP A 93 37.25 -0.27 15.41
C ASP A 93 37.71 0.28 16.76
N PHE A 94 38.81 -0.25 17.32
CA PHE A 94 39.46 0.31 18.51
C PHE A 94 39.93 1.75 18.29
N LYS A 95 40.55 2.05 17.15
CA LYS A 95 40.95 3.43 16.78
C LYS A 95 39.73 4.36 16.69
N SER A 96 38.65 3.88 16.09
CA SER A 96 37.39 4.63 15.97
C SER A 96 36.77 4.94 17.33
N MET A 97 36.87 4.04 18.31
CA MET A 97 36.35 4.27 19.67
C MET A 97 37.15 5.30 20.47
N LYS A 98 38.45 5.48 20.20
CA LYS A 98 39.23 6.57 20.83
C LYS A 98 38.67 7.95 20.49
N ASN A 99 38.08 8.09 19.31
CA ASN A 99 37.44 9.29 18.83
C ASN A 99 35.92 9.23 19.05
N LEU A 100 35.46 9.24 20.31
CA LEU A 100 34.03 9.33 20.69
C LEU A 100 33.30 10.53 20.01
N ALA A 101 34.07 11.46 19.46
CA ALA A 101 33.67 12.67 18.77
C ALA A 101 33.63 12.60 17.23
N ALA A 102 34.36 11.67 16.61
CA ALA A 102 34.62 11.68 15.17
C ALA A 102 34.59 10.26 14.61
N SER A 103 33.47 9.86 14.02
CA SER A 103 33.39 8.56 13.35
C SER A 103 34.25 8.59 12.08
N GLU A 104 35.27 7.72 12.01
CA GLU A 104 36.08 7.47 10.82
C GLU A 104 35.36 6.57 9.78
N LYS A 105 34.08 6.24 9.99
CA LYS A 105 33.25 5.38 9.13
C LYS A 105 32.91 6.00 7.76
N ARG A 106 33.78 6.82 7.15
CA ARG A 106 33.48 7.67 5.98
C ARG A 106 33.31 6.91 4.66
N ASN A 107 33.86 5.71 4.50
CA ASN A 107 33.99 5.05 3.18
C ASN A 107 33.21 3.73 2.99
N ASP A 108 32.35 3.30 3.93
CA ASP A 108 31.62 2.02 3.81
C ASP A 108 30.10 2.23 3.66
N ALA A 109 29.58 2.04 2.44
CA ALA A 109 28.15 2.14 2.11
C ALA A 109 27.29 1.01 2.70
N THR A 110 27.90 -0.07 3.19
CA THR A 110 27.16 -1.18 3.83
C THR A 110 26.80 -0.88 5.29
N LYS A 111 27.47 0.08 5.94
CA LYS A 111 27.22 0.45 7.33
C LYS A 111 26.12 1.51 7.45
N ILE A 112 25.24 1.35 8.42
CA ILE A 112 24.07 2.19 8.64
C ILE A 112 24.41 3.36 9.57
N GLY A 113 25.30 3.14 10.55
CA GLY A 113 25.66 4.16 11.55
C GLY A 113 26.36 5.39 10.95
N GLN A 114 25.61 6.47 10.73
CA GLN A 114 26.14 7.72 10.15
C GLN A 114 26.91 8.61 11.15
N MET A 115 26.62 8.52 12.44
CA MET A 115 27.09 9.54 13.41
C MET A 115 28.05 9.04 14.50
N GLY A 116 28.23 7.74 14.72
CA GLY A 116 29.12 7.24 15.79
C GLY A 116 28.76 7.66 17.22
N ILE A 117 27.74 8.51 17.40
CA ILE A 117 27.24 9.00 18.70
C ILE A 117 26.31 8.01 19.40
N GLY A 118 25.72 7.06 18.67
CA GLY A 118 24.71 6.14 19.20
C GLY A 118 25.24 5.25 20.33
N PHE A 119 26.52 4.89 20.29
CA PHE A 119 27.17 4.14 21.37
C PHE A 119 27.15 4.92 22.70
N ASN A 120 27.23 6.25 22.67
CA ASN A 120 27.22 7.05 23.90
C ASN A 120 25.89 6.98 24.67
N SER A 121 24.81 6.48 24.05
CA SER A 121 23.53 6.27 24.74
C SER A 121 23.62 5.26 25.90
N ILE A 122 24.62 4.37 25.92
CA ILE A 122 24.87 3.47 27.06
C ILE A 122 25.21 4.24 28.34
N TYR A 123 25.69 5.48 28.24
CA TYR A 123 26.02 6.28 29.43
C TYR A 123 24.77 6.78 30.18
N HIS A 124 23.55 6.55 29.65
CA HIS A 124 22.34 6.61 30.47
C HIS A 124 22.40 5.60 31.62
N MET A 125 22.88 4.37 31.36
CA MET A 125 22.88 3.28 32.35
C MET A 125 24.19 3.10 33.13
N THR A 126 25.35 3.43 32.54
CA THR A 126 26.65 3.11 33.13
C THR A 126 27.62 4.29 33.08
N ASP A 127 28.58 4.33 34.01
CA ASP A 127 29.74 5.24 33.97
C ASP A 127 31.02 4.56 33.51
N CYS A 128 31.07 3.23 33.51
CA CYS A 128 32.30 2.48 33.23
C CYS A 128 32.00 1.21 32.40
N PRO A 129 31.64 1.36 31.12
CA PRO A 129 31.46 0.22 30.23
C PRO A 129 32.79 -0.51 30.05
N SER A 130 32.72 -1.84 29.97
CA SER A 130 33.85 -2.71 29.62
C SER A 130 33.42 -3.77 28.62
N PHE A 131 34.36 -4.33 27.87
CA PHE A 131 34.07 -5.41 26.95
C PHE A 131 35.27 -6.31 26.71
N ILE A 132 34.99 -7.54 26.29
CA ILE A 132 35.96 -8.46 25.71
C ILE A 132 35.66 -8.64 24.23
N SER A 133 36.69 -8.74 23.39
CA SER A 133 36.59 -9.12 21.98
C SER A 133 37.86 -9.81 21.53
N GLY A 134 37.76 -11.03 21.02
CA GLY A 134 38.96 -11.81 20.71
C GLY A 134 39.76 -12.06 21.98
N ASP A 135 41.04 -11.68 21.99
CA ASP A 135 41.93 -11.75 23.16
C ASP A 135 42.04 -10.40 23.91
N GLN A 136 41.25 -9.41 23.52
CA GLN A 136 41.33 -8.05 24.05
C GLN A 136 40.24 -7.79 25.09
N PHE A 137 40.62 -7.20 26.20
CA PHE A 137 39.71 -6.57 27.15
C PHE A 137 39.92 -5.06 27.11
N MET A 138 38.83 -4.31 27.21
CA MET A 138 38.88 -2.86 27.27
C MET A 138 37.86 -2.33 28.27
N VAL A 139 38.28 -1.29 28.99
CA VAL A 139 37.47 -0.53 29.93
C VAL A 139 37.50 0.94 29.52
N ILE A 140 36.38 1.63 29.64
CA ILE A 140 36.27 3.05 29.33
C ILE A 140 35.68 3.74 30.55
N GLU A 141 36.38 4.74 31.08
CA GLU A 141 35.97 5.52 32.24
C GLU A 141 36.17 7.01 31.92
N PRO A 142 35.14 7.67 31.36
CA PRO A 142 35.28 9.01 30.79
C PRO A 142 35.45 10.13 31.83
N HIS A 143 35.28 9.87 33.13
CA HIS A 143 35.60 10.88 34.17
C HIS A 143 37.10 10.97 34.43
N GLU A 144 37.91 10.06 33.90
CA GLU A 144 39.36 10.02 34.06
C GLU A 144 39.79 10.00 35.53
N ARG A 145 39.06 9.26 36.39
CA ARG A 145 39.36 9.15 37.83
C ARG A 145 40.20 7.91 38.16
N ILE A 146 40.00 6.83 37.41
CA ILE A 146 40.63 5.53 37.69
C ILE A 146 42.00 5.45 37.02
N PHE A 147 42.06 5.83 35.74
CA PHE A 147 43.23 5.58 34.90
C PHE A 147 44.11 6.80 34.66
N ASN A 148 43.73 8.00 35.12
CA ASN A 148 44.50 9.24 34.92
C ASN A 148 44.97 9.83 36.26
N GLY A 149 46.22 10.27 36.34
CA GLY A 149 46.77 11.03 37.47
C GLY A 149 47.72 10.24 38.38
N VAL A 150 47.81 10.63 39.66
CA VAL A 150 48.79 10.08 40.65
C VAL A 150 48.49 8.62 41.04
N ARG A 151 47.33 8.08 40.64
CA ARG A 151 46.82 6.75 41.02
C ARG A 151 47.11 5.65 40.00
N SER A 152 47.58 6.00 38.80
CA SER A 152 47.81 5.08 37.68
C SER A 152 48.96 5.61 36.81
N GLU A 153 49.77 4.72 36.21
CA GLU A 153 50.79 5.12 35.22
C GLU A 153 50.18 5.50 33.85
N PHE A 154 48.90 5.19 33.63
CA PHE A 154 48.17 5.55 32.42
C PHE A 154 47.76 7.04 32.44
N MET A 155 47.57 7.64 31.26
CA MET A 155 47.15 9.06 31.11
C MET A 155 45.93 9.22 30.19
N GLU A 156 45.04 8.22 30.16
CA GLU A 156 43.87 8.20 29.28
C GLU A 156 42.60 7.75 30.02
N GLY A 157 41.41 8.13 29.55
CA GLY A 157 40.11 7.70 30.07
C GLY A 157 39.67 6.30 29.61
N ALA A 158 40.57 5.49 29.07
CA ALA A 158 40.30 4.11 28.67
C ALA A 158 41.59 3.29 28.70
N VAL A 159 41.48 2.01 29.05
CA VAL A 159 42.61 1.06 29.07
C VAL A 159 42.22 -0.19 28.29
N ARG A 160 43.16 -0.73 27.52
CA ARG A 160 43.03 -1.97 26.74
C ARG A 160 44.20 -2.89 27.09
N GLY A 161 43.92 -4.18 27.23
CA GLY A 161 44.93 -5.20 27.53
C GLY A 161 44.58 -6.56 26.92
N ASN A 162 45.59 -7.42 26.77
CA ASN A 162 45.40 -8.80 26.35
C ASN A 162 45.10 -9.67 27.58
N PHE A 163 43.98 -10.39 27.58
CA PHE A 163 43.64 -11.28 28.69
C PHE A 163 44.15 -12.72 28.50
N ALA A 164 44.51 -13.12 27.28
CA ALA A 164 45.03 -14.45 26.97
C ALA A 164 46.56 -14.57 27.14
N GLU A 165 47.28 -13.48 27.42
CA GLU A 165 48.73 -13.47 27.56
C GLU A 165 49.19 -14.01 28.94
N GLY A 166 49.58 -15.28 28.98
CA GLY A 166 49.74 -16.09 30.20
C GLY A 166 50.88 -15.77 31.18
N ASN A 167 51.52 -14.60 31.14
CA ASN A 167 52.52 -14.18 32.16
C ASN A 167 52.60 -12.65 32.38
N GLN A 168 51.87 -11.84 31.61
CA GLN A 168 51.83 -10.36 31.71
C GLN A 168 50.43 -9.77 31.44
N GLY A 169 49.40 -10.61 31.30
CA GLY A 169 48.05 -10.22 30.93
C GLY A 169 47.04 -10.20 32.09
N LEU A 170 45.79 -9.87 31.76
CA LEU A 170 44.68 -9.76 32.72
C LEU A 170 44.27 -11.10 33.38
N SER A 171 44.86 -12.22 32.97
CA SER A 171 44.64 -13.55 33.56
C SER A 171 44.96 -13.62 35.06
N ILE A 172 45.76 -12.68 35.58
CA ILE A 172 46.04 -12.54 37.02
C ILE A 172 44.89 -11.86 37.82
N PHE A 173 43.92 -11.27 37.12
CA PHE A 173 42.73 -10.61 37.68
C PHE A 173 41.44 -11.38 37.33
N PRO A 174 41.29 -12.65 37.78
CA PRO A 174 40.20 -13.50 37.32
C PRO A 174 38.83 -13.01 37.77
N ASP A 175 38.73 -12.30 38.90
CA ASP A 175 37.46 -11.75 39.37
C ASP A 175 36.95 -10.65 38.42
N GLN A 176 37.84 -9.94 37.71
CA GLN A 176 37.45 -8.98 36.67
C GLN A 176 36.83 -9.67 35.45
N LEU A 177 37.37 -10.83 35.05
CA LEU A 177 36.99 -11.56 33.84
C LEU A 177 35.79 -12.48 34.08
N GLU A 178 35.63 -13.02 35.29
CA GLU A 178 34.50 -13.87 35.70
C GLU A 178 33.14 -13.23 35.39
N ALA A 179 33.06 -11.90 35.48
CA ALA A 179 31.86 -11.12 35.19
C ALA A 179 31.40 -11.14 33.71
N PHE A 180 32.16 -11.77 32.81
CA PHE A 180 31.80 -12.02 31.41
C PHE A 180 31.40 -13.48 31.15
N SER A 181 31.81 -14.42 32.00
CA SER A 181 31.60 -15.87 31.83
C SER A 181 30.28 -16.31 32.47
N ILE A 182 29.15 -15.77 31.99
CA ILE A 182 27.83 -16.00 32.62
C ILE A 182 26.93 -16.91 31.79
N LEU A 183 26.76 -16.63 30.50
CA LEU A 183 25.95 -17.48 29.61
C LEU A 183 26.71 -18.75 29.18
N GLU A 184 28.03 -18.71 29.27
CA GLU A 184 28.93 -19.78 28.88
C GLU A 184 30.20 -19.75 29.74
N ASP A 185 30.85 -20.90 29.87
CA ASP A 185 32.12 -21.06 30.56
C ASP A 185 33.27 -20.65 29.63
N ILE A 186 33.78 -19.43 29.81
CA ILE A 186 34.82 -18.85 28.96
C ILE A 186 36.21 -19.25 29.48
N ASP A 187 36.99 -19.90 28.61
CA ASP A 187 38.41 -20.12 28.83
C ASP A 187 39.21 -18.84 28.48
N PHE A 188 39.44 -17.99 29.48
CA PHE A 188 40.22 -16.75 29.34
C PHE A 188 41.72 -16.96 29.04
N THR A 189 42.19 -18.19 28.90
CA THR A 189 43.53 -18.46 28.33
C THR A 189 43.55 -18.41 26.80
N ARG A 190 42.38 -18.26 26.17
CA ARG A 190 42.20 -18.25 24.71
C ARG A 190 41.42 -17.02 24.26
N SER A 191 41.49 -16.76 22.96
CA SER A 191 40.68 -15.73 22.31
C SER A 191 39.20 -16.12 22.32
N TYR A 192 38.33 -15.21 22.76
CA TYR A 192 36.87 -15.36 22.71
C TYR A 192 36.34 -15.08 21.29
N PRO A 193 35.58 -15.99 20.67
CA PRO A 193 35.15 -15.89 19.27
C PRO A 193 33.92 -14.96 19.09
N GLY A 194 34.00 -13.75 19.61
CA GLY A 194 32.94 -12.74 19.50
C GLY A 194 33.27 -11.50 20.34
N THR A 195 32.24 -10.72 20.65
CA THR A 195 32.34 -9.56 21.54
C THR A 195 31.29 -9.65 22.65
N ILE A 196 31.67 -9.40 23.90
CA ILE A 196 30.73 -9.23 25.02
C ILE A 196 30.99 -7.89 25.68
N PHE A 197 29.97 -7.03 25.66
CA PHE A 197 29.94 -5.81 26.46
C PHE A 197 29.31 -6.08 27.82
N ARG A 198 29.85 -5.43 28.85
CA ARG A 198 29.30 -5.35 30.20
C ARG A 198 29.10 -3.88 30.56
N PHE A 199 27.87 -3.54 30.95
CA PHE A 199 27.43 -2.21 31.36
C PHE A 199 26.96 -2.26 32.82
N PRO A 200 27.85 -2.08 33.80
CA PRO A 200 27.49 -1.99 35.21
C PRO A 200 26.49 -0.86 35.45
N LEU A 201 25.38 -1.15 36.14
CA LEU A 201 24.30 -0.19 36.33
C LEU A 201 24.68 0.88 37.35
N ARG A 202 24.45 2.15 37.01
CA ARG A 202 24.76 3.29 37.88
C ARG A 202 23.92 3.22 39.15
N THR A 203 24.60 3.11 40.28
CA THR A 203 23.99 3.14 41.62
C THR A 203 23.63 4.57 42.04
N ALA A 204 22.82 4.72 43.09
CA ALA A 204 22.50 6.02 43.67
C ALA A 204 23.77 6.79 44.10
N ASN A 205 24.73 6.11 44.74
CA ASN A 205 25.98 6.71 45.19
C ASN A 205 26.85 7.21 44.00
N GLN A 206 26.89 6.45 42.90
CA GLN A 206 27.61 6.88 41.69
C GLN A 206 26.93 8.07 41.02
N ALA A 207 25.60 8.12 41.01
CA ALA A 207 24.82 9.22 40.44
C ALA A 207 25.08 10.57 41.14
N GLU A 208 25.38 10.57 42.44
CA GLU A 208 25.71 11.80 43.19
C GLU A 208 27.01 12.48 42.72
N THR A 209 27.94 11.69 42.16
CA THR A 209 29.28 12.18 41.76
C THR A 209 29.52 12.11 40.26
N SER A 210 28.65 11.46 39.49
CA SER A 210 28.82 11.31 38.05
C SER A 210 28.56 12.62 37.30
N LYS A 211 29.53 13.01 36.48
CA LYS A 211 29.42 14.13 35.53
C LYS A 211 28.69 13.76 34.24
N LEU A 212 28.33 12.48 34.04
CA LEU A 212 27.59 12.03 32.86
C LEU A 212 26.08 12.13 33.07
N SER A 213 25.61 11.69 34.24
CA SER A 213 24.20 11.72 34.60
C SER A 213 24.03 11.70 36.11
N SER A 214 23.12 12.53 36.62
CA SER A 214 22.73 12.58 38.03
C SER A 214 21.67 11.54 38.41
N ASN A 215 21.31 10.62 37.49
CA ASN A 215 20.27 9.63 37.71
C ASN A 215 20.87 8.22 37.88
N ALA A 216 20.46 7.52 38.94
CA ALA A 216 20.68 6.09 39.06
C ALA A 216 19.88 5.31 38.00
N TYR A 217 20.36 4.13 37.62
CA TYR A 217 19.72 3.28 36.62
C TYR A 217 19.35 1.92 37.23
N PRO A 218 18.14 1.76 37.81
CA PRO A 218 17.75 0.52 38.46
C PRO A 218 17.57 -0.62 37.43
N ALA A 219 17.79 -1.86 37.87
CA ALA A 219 17.65 -3.06 37.04
C ALA A 219 16.26 -3.19 36.41
N ASP A 220 15.19 -2.82 37.14
CA ASP A 220 13.81 -2.83 36.63
C ASP A 220 13.63 -1.98 35.36
N LYS A 221 14.38 -0.88 35.24
CA LYS A 221 14.35 -0.01 34.06
C LYS A 221 15.01 -0.68 32.85
N VAL A 222 16.08 -1.45 33.08
CA VAL A 222 16.72 -2.28 32.05
C VAL A 222 15.79 -3.41 31.63
N LEU A 223 15.13 -4.07 32.59
CA LEU A 223 14.15 -5.10 32.31
C LEU A 223 12.99 -4.55 31.47
N GLU A 224 12.43 -3.39 31.83
CA GLU A 224 11.39 -2.71 31.04
C GLU A 224 11.87 -2.41 29.61
N MET A 225 13.11 -1.94 29.47
CA MET A 225 13.74 -1.70 28.17
C MET A 225 13.82 -2.98 27.33
N LEU A 226 14.27 -4.09 27.92
CA LEU A 226 14.41 -5.39 27.26
C LEU A 226 13.05 -6.02 26.92
N LEU A 227 12.04 -5.87 27.78
CA LEU A 227 10.67 -6.32 27.50
C LEU A 227 10.03 -5.53 26.36
N LYS A 228 10.31 -4.21 26.26
CA LYS A 228 9.92 -3.41 25.09
C LYS A 228 10.65 -3.88 23.82
N LEU A 229 11.95 -4.21 23.91
CA LEU A 229 12.68 -4.78 22.79
C LEU A 229 12.08 -6.12 22.35
N LYS A 230 11.75 -7.02 23.28
CA LYS A 230 11.05 -8.30 23.04
C LYS A 230 9.80 -8.08 22.18
N ASN A 231 8.97 -7.11 22.54
CA ASN A 231 7.73 -6.79 21.82
C ASN A 231 7.95 -6.17 20.42
N GLU A 232 9.13 -5.62 20.14
CA GLU A 232 9.47 -5.02 18.86
C GLU A 232 10.53 -5.82 18.07
N ALA A 233 10.97 -6.96 18.57
CA ALA A 233 12.13 -7.69 18.06
C ALA A 233 11.96 -8.15 16.61
N LEU A 234 10.77 -8.65 16.25
CA LEU A 234 10.44 -8.99 14.86
C LEU A 234 10.63 -7.79 13.95
N LYS A 235 10.02 -6.65 14.32
CA LYS A 235 10.13 -5.40 13.55
C LYS A 235 11.60 -4.98 13.44
N ALA A 236 12.35 -5.05 14.53
CA ALA A 236 13.77 -4.72 14.54
C ALA A 236 14.60 -5.58 13.55
N MET A 237 14.22 -6.83 13.28
CA MET A 237 14.96 -7.72 12.38
C MET A 237 14.59 -7.61 10.89
N LEU A 238 13.49 -6.92 10.54
CA LEU A 238 12.99 -6.89 9.16
C LEU A 238 14.04 -6.39 8.16
N PHE A 239 14.68 -5.26 8.45
CA PHE A 239 15.57 -4.57 7.50
C PHE A 239 17.05 -4.58 7.91
N LEU A 240 17.42 -5.37 8.93
CA LEU A 240 18.81 -5.64 9.26
C LEU A 240 19.47 -6.51 8.19
N LYS A 241 20.78 -6.40 8.05
CA LYS A 241 21.54 -6.97 6.92
C LYS A 241 22.21 -8.31 7.27
N HIS A 242 22.51 -8.51 8.54
CA HIS A 242 23.34 -9.60 9.03
C HIS A 242 22.71 -10.35 10.19
N ILE A 243 22.00 -9.66 11.08
CA ILE A 243 21.36 -10.30 12.24
C ILE A 243 20.29 -11.30 11.80
N GLU A 244 20.37 -12.48 12.40
CA GLU A 244 19.52 -13.65 12.19
C GLU A 244 18.92 -14.18 13.49
N ARG A 245 19.50 -13.82 14.65
CA ARG A 245 19.00 -14.23 15.96
C ARG A 245 19.13 -13.10 16.98
N ILE A 246 18.08 -12.91 17.79
CA ILE A 246 18.11 -12.08 18.99
C ILE A 246 17.66 -12.92 20.18
N ALA A 247 18.44 -12.92 21.26
CA ALA A 247 18.08 -13.62 22.49
C ALA A 247 18.15 -12.69 23.70
N ILE A 248 17.25 -12.87 24.67
CA ILE A 248 17.21 -12.09 25.90
C ILE A 248 17.18 -13.03 27.09
N TYR A 249 18.04 -12.75 28.06
CA TYR A 249 18.23 -13.52 29.29
C TYR A 249 18.12 -12.62 30.51
N GLU A 250 17.78 -13.23 31.64
CA GLU A 250 17.80 -12.60 32.95
C GLU A 250 18.39 -13.59 33.97
N ARG A 251 19.26 -13.10 34.85
CA ARG A 251 19.81 -13.87 35.96
C ARG A 251 19.49 -13.18 37.27
N MET A 252 18.65 -13.80 38.09
CA MET A 252 18.34 -13.32 39.43
C MET A 252 19.49 -13.63 40.40
N SER A 253 19.72 -12.76 41.39
CA SER A 253 20.89 -12.87 42.29
C SER A 253 20.99 -14.18 43.07
N LEU A 254 19.86 -14.88 43.28
CA LEU A 254 19.77 -16.13 44.07
C LEU A 254 19.62 -17.39 43.20
N GLU A 255 19.60 -17.26 41.87
CA GLU A 255 19.42 -18.39 40.97
C GLU A 255 20.77 -18.95 40.49
N GLU A 256 20.83 -20.28 40.28
CA GLU A 256 22.05 -20.97 39.86
C GLU A 256 22.58 -20.48 38.50
N GLY A 257 21.70 -19.99 37.62
CA GLY A 257 22.10 -19.55 36.29
C GLY A 257 21.10 -18.64 35.59
N PRO A 258 21.49 -18.11 34.42
CA PRO A 258 20.63 -17.25 33.61
C PRO A 258 19.46 -18.02 32.99
N LYS A 259 18.29 -17.38 32.94
CA LYS A 259 17.09 -17.88 32.27
C LYS A 259 16.83 -17.11 31.00
N ARG A 260 16.47 -17.82 29.93
CA ARG A 260 16.08 -17.20 28.66
C ARG A 260 14.64 -16.71 28.74
N ILE A 261 14.41 -15.41 28.56
CA ILE A 261 13.07 -14.81 28.63
C ILE A 261 12.42 -14.62 27.25
N PHE A 262 13.24 -14.64 26.20
CA PHE A 262 12.79 -14.50 24.82
C PHE A 262 13.89 -14.88 23.83
N GLU A 263 13.48 -15.41 22.68
CA GLU A 263 14.32 -15.61 21.52
C GLU A 263 13.52 -15.38 20.24
N ILE A 264 14.17 -14.77 19.26
CA ILE A 264 13.67 -14.73 17.88
C ILE A 264 14.81 -15.14 16.94
N GLU A 265 14.49 -16.02 15.99
CA GLU A 265 15.45 -16.50 14.98
C GLU A 265 14.81 -16.53 13.58
N ILE A 266 15.63 -16.36 12.54
CA ILE A 266 15.23 -16.61 11.15
C ILE A 266 15.47 -18.10 10.85
N VAL A 267 14.41 -18.89 10.80
CA VAL A 267 14.51 -20.35 10.62
C VAL A 267 15.16 -20.71 9.28
N ASN A 268 14.85 -19.95 8.23
CA ASN A 268 15.44 -20.08 6.91
C ASN A 268 16.64 -19.14 6.67
N ALA A 269 17.46 -18.91 7.71
CA ALA A 269 18.59 -17.98 7.69
C ALA A 269 19.55 -18.18 6.50
N LYS A 270 19.84 -19.43 6.10
CA LYS A 270 20.75 -19.71 4.98
C LYS A 270 20.29 -19.08 3.66
N GLU A 271 18.99 -19.17 3.36
CA GLU A 271 18.37 -18.62 2.15
C GLU A 271 18.36 -17.09 2.21
N VAL A 272 17.87 -16.54 3.34
CA VAL A 272 17.82 -15.10 3.60
C VAL A 272 19.21 -14.46 3.51
N ARG A 273 20.22 -15.09 4.12
CA ARG A 273 21.61 -14.62 4.12
C ARG A 273 22.21 -14.61 2.72
N LYS A 274 22.05 -15.70 1.96
CA LYS A 274 22.58 -15.82 0.60
C LYS A 274 22.17 -14.60 -0.21
N GLU A 275 20.89 -14.28 -0.17
CA GLU A 275 20.36 -13.24 -1.02
C GLU A 275 20.64 -11.81 -0.49
N ARG A 276 20.65 -11.61 0.84
CA ARG A 276 21.20 -10.37 1.44
C ARG A 276 22.65 -10.15 1.02
N GLN A 277 23.48 -11.20 0.99
CA GLN A 277 24.88 -11.12 0.54
C GLN A 277 25.00 -10.80 -0.95
N GLU A 278 24.12 -11.33 -1.80
CA GLU A 278 24.08 -10.99 -3.23
C GLU A 278 23.81 -9.49 -3.44
N LEU A 279 22.86 -8.92 -2.69
CA LEU A 279 22.59 -7.48 -2.71
C LEU A 279 23.82 -6.67 -2.25
N LEU A 280 24.40 -7.02 -1.10
CA LEU A 280 25.53 -6.29 -0.51
C LEU A 280 26.79 -6.34 -1.39
N THR A 281 27.03 -7.46 -2.08
CA THR A 281 28.16 -7.62 -2.99
C THR A 281 28.04 -6.69 -4.19
N LYS A 282 26.83 -6.51 -4.72
CA LYS A 282 26.55 -5.62 -5.86
C LYS A 282 26.45 -4.14 -5.44
N LEU A 283 26.12 -3.86 -4.18
CA LEU A 283 25.86 -2.51 -3.66
C LEU A 283 27.00 -1.52 -3.93
N ARG A 284 28.25 -1.91 -3.68
CA ARG A 284 29.39 -0.98 -3.77
C ARG A 284 29.56 -0.43 -5.19
N VAL A 285 29.48 -1.30 -6.19
CA VAL A 285 29.60 -0.92 -7.61
C VAL A 285 28.40 -0.08 -8.06
N HIS A 286 27.23 -0.36 -7.50
CA HIS A 286 25.99 0.34 -7.83
C HIS A 286 25.90 1.75 -7.23
N VAL A 287 26.37 1.93 -6.00
CA VAL A 287 26.38 3.24 -5.31
C VAL A 287 27.51 4.13 -5.81
N TYR A 288 28.66 3.54 -6.18
CA TYR A 288 29.83 4.26 -6.68
C TYR A 288 30.25 3.72 -8.06
N PRO A 289 29.44 3.97 -9.12
CA PRO A 289 29.74 3.46 -10.44
C PRO A 289 30.98 4.14 -11.04
N GLU A 290 31.88 3.34 -11.62
CA GLU A 290 33.10 3.84 -12.26
C GLU A 290 32.84 4.47 -13.65
N SER A 291 31.66 4.26 -14.24
CA SER A 291 31.31 4.83 -15.55
C SER A 291 29.84 5.22 -15.69
N ALA A 292 29.60 6.22 -16.55
CA ALA A 292 28.27 6.75 -16.89
C ALA A 292 27.39 5.79 -17.72
N ALA A 293 27.90 4.63 -18.14
CA ALA A 293 27.15 3.66 -18.95
C ALA A 293 26.12 2.84 -18.14
N SER A 294 26.05 3.01 -16.82
CA SER A 294 25.16 2.28 -15.91
C SER A 294 23.87 3.05 -15.52
N ARG A 295 23.46 4.04 -16.34
CA ARG A 295 22.35 4.97 -16.04
C ARG A 295 20.99 4.31 -15.79
N ASP A 296 20.75 3.09 -16.24
CA ASP A 296 19.45 2.40 -16.11
C ASP A 296 19.42 1.27 -15.06
N ALA A 297 20.49 1.07 -14.27
CA ALA A 297 20.48 0.01 -13.27
C ALA A 297 19.76 0.45 -12.00
N ILE A 298 18.82 -0.37 -11.52
CA ILE A 298 18.38 -0.43 -10.13
C ILE A 298 18.78 -1.80 -9.58
N LEU A 299 19.20 -1.87 -8.32
CA LEU A 299 19.38 -3.15 -7.65
C LEU A 299 18.12 -3.49 -6.91
N GLU A 300 17.60 -4.68 -7.14
CA GLU A 300 16.36 -5.10 -6.55
C GLU A 300 16.53 -6.49 -5.97
N TYR A 301 15.90 -6.72 -4.83
CA TYR A 301 15.96 -8.01 -4.18
C TYR A 301 14.76 -8.22 -3.23
N SER A 302 14.30 -9.46 -3.07
CA SER A 302 13.16 -9.81 -2.23
C SER A 302 13.36 -11.09 -1.43
N ILE A 303 13.16 -11.06 -0.11
CA ILE A 303 13.22 -12.22 0.80
C ILE A 303 11.84 -12.61 1.32
N ARG A 304 11.72 -13.89 1.72
CA ARG A 304 10.62 -14.43 2.54
C ARG A 304 11.15 -14.99 3.86
N PRO A 305 11.54 -14.16 4.85
CA PRO A 305 12.03 -14.66 6.12
C PRO A 305 10.89 -15.29 6.92
N ILE A 306 11.21 -16.40 7.59
CA ILE A 306 10.33 -17.08 8.55
C ILE A 306 10.92 -16.84 9.94
N PHE A 307 10.27 -15.98 10.72
CA PHE A 307 10.70 -15.70 12.09
C PHE A 307 10.06 -16.68 13.04
N LYS A 308 10.86 -17.31 13.90
CA LYS A 308 10.37 -18.11 15.02
C LYS A 308 10.59 -17.36 16.31
N LEU A 309 9.51 -17.06 17.02
CA LEU A 309 9.54 -16.36 18.30
C LEU A 309 9.31 -17.39 19.39
N THR A 310 10.24 -17.52 20.33
CA THR A 310 10.16 -18.44 21.46
C THR A 310 10.06 -17.64 22.76
N GLN A 311 9.01 -17.90 23.53
CA GLN A 311 8.75 -17.27 24.83
C GLN A 311 9.52 -17.99 25.97
N ASP A 312 9.44 -17.44 27.17
CA ASP A 312 10.03 -17.97 28.40
C ASP A 312 9.44 -19.31 28.83
N ASP A 313 8.14 -19.54 28.57
CA ASP A 313 7.46 -20.82 28.80
C ASP A 313 7.77 -21.90 27.75
N GLY A 314 8.61 -21.57 26.75
CA GLY A 314 8.98 -22.46 25.65
C GLY A 314 7.97 -22.51 24.50
N THR A 315 6.84 -21.78 24.59
CA THR A 315 5.91 -21.65 23.46
C THR A 315 6.57 -20.92 22.30
N SER A 316 6.29 -21.39 21.08
CA SER A 316 6.85 -20.79 19.87
C SER A 316 5.80 -20.50 18.81
N THR A 317 5.91 -19.33 18.17
CA THR A 317 5.09 -18.95 17.00
C THR A 317 5.98 -18.74 15.77
N LEU A 318 5.41 -18.97 14.59
CA LEU A 318 6.05 -18.68 13.31
C LEU A 318 5.37 -17.50 12.64
N GLU A 319 6.17 -16.60 12.10
CA GLU A 319 5.72 -15.39 11.42
C GLU A 319 6.35 -15.33 10.03
N HIS A 320 5.51 -15.42 9.00
CA HIS A 320 5.94 -15.40 7.60
C HIS A 320 5.87 -13.99 7.05
N TRP A 321 7.00 -13.44 6.61
CA TRP A 321 7.07 -12.08 6.08
C TRP A 321 7.57 -12.07 4.65
N TYR A 322 7.26 -11.00 3.92
CA TYR A 322 7.81 -10.71 2.61
C TYR A 322 8.42 -9.32 2.65
N ILE A 323 9.67 -9.21 2.19
CA ILE A 323 10.40 -7.95 2.19
C ILE A 323 10.97 -7.73 0.79
N SER A 324 10.53 -6.65 0.15
CA SER A 324 11.07 -6.18 -1.13
C SER A 324 12.00 -4.99 -0.88
N THR A 325 13.17 -4.98 -1.50
CA THR A 325 14.19 -3.94 -1.36
C THR A 325 14.62 -3.46 -2.73
N VAL A 326 14.75 -2.15 -2.89
CA VAL A 326 15.32 -1.51 -4.07
C VAL A 326 16.40 -0.53 -3.63
N VAL A 327 17.56 -0.61 -4.27
CA VAL A 327 18.54 0.46 -4.29
C VAL A 327 18.41 1.14 -5.65
N GLY A 328 17.81 2.32 -5.64
CA GLY A 328 17.56 3.10 -6.84
C GLY A 328 18.84 3.58 -7.51
N ASN A 329 18.70 4.28 -8.63
CA ASN A 329 19.86 4.78 -9.36
C ASN A 329 20.56 5.90 -8.57
N ALA A 330 21.81 5.64 -8.14
CA ALA A 330 22.59 6.57 -7.34
C ALA A 330 22.98 7.83 -8.11
N LEU A 331 23.33 7.71 -9.40
CA LEU A 331 23.69 8.85 -10.25
C LEU A 331 22.49 9.77 -10.51
N MET A 332 21.33 9.22 -10.91
CA MET A 332 20.13 10.04 -11.12
C MET A 332 19.67 10.73 -9.84
N SER A 333 19.80 10.05 -8.70
CA SER A 333 19.47 10.65 -7.40
C SER A 333 20.45 11.77 -7.05
N ARG A 334 21.75 11.58 -7.32
CA ARG A 334 22.76 12.63 -7.15
C ARG A 334 22.48 13.83 -8.06
N ASP A 335 22.22 13.60 -9.34
CA ASP A 335 21.89 14.65 -10.32
C ASP A 335 20.66 15.46 -9.89
N TYR A 336 19.64 14.80 -9.34
CA TYR A 336 18.48 15.48 -8.77
C TYR A 336 18.87 16.35 -7.56
N MET A 337 19.61 15.78 -6.61
CA MET A 337 20.03 16.50 -5.40
C MET A 337 20.95 17.69 -5.72
N GLU A 338 21.82 17.59 -6.72
CA GLU A 338 22.70 18.69 -7.18
C GLU A 338 21.93 19.82 -7.87
N LYS A 339 20.76 19.53 -8.47
CA LYS A 339 19.88 20.56 -9.04
C LYS A 339 19.07 21.30 -7.97
N GLU A 340 18.63 20.57 -6.96
CA GLU A 340 17.76 21.13 -5.92
C GLU A 340 18.55 21.83 -4.78
N THR A 341 19.81 21.42 -4.53
CA THR A 341 20.63 21.87 -3.40
C THR A 341 21.99 22.45 -3.81
N GLU A 342 22.64 23.20 -2.91
CA GLU A 342 23.91 23.91 -3.19
C GLU A 342 25.08 23.47 -2.28
N GLY A 343 24.90 22.42 -1.47
CA GLY A 343 25.90 21.99 -0.49
C GLY A 343 26.66 20.72 -0.85
N ASN A 344 27.62 20.35 0.00
CA ASN A 344 28.43 19.14 -0.20
C ASN A 344 27.61 17.87 0.08
N LEU A 345 27.16 17.20 -0.99
CA LEU A 345 26.39 15.96 -0.90
C LEU A 345 27.20 14.77 -0.38
N ASP A 346 28.50 14.71 -0.69
CA ASP A 346 29.37 13.59 -0.28
C ASP A 346 29.50 13.50 1.25
N ALA A 347 29.33 14.63 1.95
CA ALA A 347 29.29 14.67 3.42
C ALA A 347 28.06 13.96 4.03
N HIS A 348 26.99 13.74 3.25
CA HIS A 348 25.71 13.24 3.74
C HIS A 348 25.47 11.74 3.50
N LYS A 349 26.30 11.09 2.66
CA LYS A 349 26.22 9.64 2.33
C LYS A 349 24.80 9.20 1.96
N LEU A 350 24.19 9.90 1.01
CA LEU A 350 22.84 9.64 0.55
C LEU A 350 22.84 8.41 -0.37
N ILE A 351 22.10 7.37 0.00
CA ILE A 351 21.98 6.13 -0.78
C ILE A 351 20.49 5.87 -1.02
N PRO A 352 20.01 5.75 -2.27
CA PRO A 352 18.59 5.55 -2.58
C PRO A 352 18.11 4.12 -2.24
N TRP A 353 18.38 3.64 -1.03
CA TRP A 353 18.00 2.34 -0.51
C TRP A 353 16.64 2.46 0.17
N VAL A 354 15.64 1.77 -0.37
CA VAL A 354 14.29 1.68 0.17
C VAL A 354 13.83 0.24 0.25
N GLY A 355 12.89 -0.06 1.15
CA GLY A 355 12.32 -1.39 1.28
C GLY A 355 10.89 -1.34 1.79
N ILE A 356 10.14 -2.40 1.53
CA ILE A 356 8.77 -2.59 1.99
C ILE A 356 8.64 -3.98 2.59
N ALA A 357 7.99 -4.08 3.74
CA ALA A 357 7.72 -5.36 4.40
C ALA A 357 6.26 -5.50 4.78
N ALA A 358 5.71 -6.70 4.60
CA ALA A 358 4.40 -7.08 5.14
C ALA A 358 4.35 -8.59 5.46
N PRO A 359 3.37 -9.03 6.28
CA PRO A 359 3.06 -10.44 6.42
C PRO A 359 2.78 -11.08 5.06
N SER A 360 3.32 -12.28 4.85
CA SER A 360 3.17 -13.03 3.60
C SER A 360 1.76 -13.63 3.43
N GLU A 361 1.10 -13.95 4.54
CA GLU A 361 -0.16 -14.70 4.55
C GLU A 361 -1.37 -13.83 4.18
N PRO A 362 -2.25 -14.24 3.25
CA PRO A 362 -3.54 -13.58 2.98
C PRO A 362 -4.37 -13.26 4.23
N GLY A 363 -5.03 -12.09 4.26
CA GLY A 363 -5.89 -11.67 5.37
C GLY A 363 -5.17 -11.15 6.62
N VAL A 364 -3.88 -11.43 6.80
CA VAL A 364 -3.10 -10.85 7.91
C VAL A 364 -2.76 -9.39 7.60
N MET A 365 -3.21 -8.48 8.47
CA MET A 365 -3.03 -7.03 8.37
C MET A 365 -2.16 -6.51 9.50
N ILE A 366 -1.33 -5.51 9.19
CA ILE A 366 -0.50 -4.82 10.19
C ILE A 366 -1.39 -3.83 10.96
N ALA A 367 -1.51 -4.04 12.27
CA ALA A 367 -2.30 -3.14 13.13
C ALA A 367 -1.71 -1.72 13.23
N SER A 368 -0.39 -1.57 13.19
CA SER A 368 0.30 -0.29 13.23
C SER A 368 1.59 -0.32 12.42
N SER A 369 1.54 0.34 11.26
CA SER A 369 2.66 0.49 10.35
C SER A 369 3.63 1.56 10.83
N ARG A 370 4.92 1.35 10.58
CA ARG A 370 6.01 2.23 10.98
C ARG A 370 6.98 2.46 9.84
N LEU A 371 7.61 3.63 9.87
CA LEU A 371 8.82 3.86 9.09
C LEU A 371 10.03 3.20 9.74
N PHE A 372 10.98 2.83 8.90
CA PHE A 372 12.26 2.25 9.27
C PHE A 372 13.39 3.03 8.63
N CYS A 373 14.46 3.24 9.39
CA CYS A 373 15.78 3.51 8.86
C CYS A 373 16.66 2.34 9.31
N PHE A 374 16.43 1.20 8.67
CA PHE A 374 16.88 -0.17 8.97
C PHE A 374 16.36 -0.73 10.31
N LEU A 375 16.24 0.11 11.33
CA LEU A 375 15.50 -0.14 12.56
C LEU A 375 14.24 0.71 12.62
N PRO A 376 13.21 0.29 13.37
CA PRO A 376 11.96 1.04 13.48
C PRO A 376 12.21 2.41 14.10
N ILE A 377 11.67 3.46 13.48
CA ILE A 377 11.61 4.82 14.04
C ILE A 377 10.19 5.10 14.57
N SER A 378 10.06 6.08 15.46
CA SER A 378 8.79 6.40 16.14
C SER A 378 7.79 7.16 15.24
N ILE A 379 7.75 6.87 13.94
CA ILE A 379 6.85 7.50 12.97
C ILE A 379 5.89 6.44 12.44
N GLN A 380 4.60 6.66 12.69
CA GLN A 380 3.52 5.86 12.12
C GLN A 380 3.06 6.47 10.79
N HIS A 381 2.48 5.64 9.93
CA HIS A 381 1.91 6.06 8.66
C HIS A 381 0.69 5.20 8.31
N PRO A 382 -0.22 5.69 7.45
CA PRO A 382 -1.52 5.04 7.20
C PRO A 382 -1.48 3.82 6.27
N PHE A 383 -0.33 3.53 5.65
CA PHE A 383 -0.21 2.46 4.66
C PHE A 383 -0.17 1.06 5.30
N PRO A 384 -0.73 0.03 4.64
CA PRO A 384 -0.85 -1.34 5.16
C PRO A 384 0.46 -2.16 5.14
N VAL A 385 1.61 -1.49 5.14
CA VAL A 385 2.96 -2.09 5.02
C VAL A 385 3.93 -1.36 5.93
N HIS A 386 5.08 -1.97 6.25
CA HIS A 386 6.22 -1.25 6.80
C HIS A 386 7.09 -0.69 5.68
N ILE A 387 7.57 0.56 5.82
CA ILE A 387 8.42 1.22 4.82
C ILE A 387 9.79 1.52 5.42
N ASN A 388 10.82 0.98 4.79
CA ASN A 388 12.22 1.28 5.06
C ASN A 388 12.78 2.26 4.04
N GLY A 389 13.67 3.13 4.50
CA GLY A 389 14.47 3.99 3.65
C GLY A 389 15.75 4.39 4.35
N HIS A 390 16.79 4.71 3.58
CA HIS A 390 17.96 5.44 4.08
C HIS A 390 17.58 6.91 4.34
N PHE A 391 16.62 7.11 5.24
CA PHE A 391 16.07 8.41 5.57
C PHE A 391 17.09 9.23 6.35
N ALA A 392 17.12 10.52 6.06
CA ALA A 392 17.78 11.47 6.93
C ALA A 392 16.93 11.68 8.19
N VAL A 393 17.38 11.10 9.31
CA VAL A 393 16.75 11.22 10.63
C VAL A 393 17.34 12.38 11.43
N LYS A 394 16.55 12.97 12.34
CA LYS A 394 17.07 13.88 13.38
C LYS A 394 17.84 13.08 14.45
N GLN A 395 18.67 13.74 15.27
CA GLN A 395 19.53 13.07 16.26
C GLN A 395 18.74 12.16 17.22
N SER A 396 17.55 12.57 17.66
CA SER A 396 16.69 11.79 18.55
C SER A 396 16.12 10.51 17.90
N ARG A 397 16.26 10.33 16.58
CA ARG A 397 15.65 9.27 15.74
C ARG A 397 14.13 9.12 15.88
N ARG A 398 13.44 10.12 16.47
CA ARG A 398 11.98 10.17 16.58
C ARG A 398 11.33 10.82 15.37
N GLU A 399 12.10 11.61 14.62
CA GLU A 399 11.64 12.39 13.49
C GLU A 399 12.61 12.24 12.31
N ILE A 400 12.07 12.40 11.10
CA ILE A 400 12.86 12.59 9.88
C ILE A 400 12.88 14.06 9.50
N TRP A 401 13.90 14.47 8.75
CA TRP A 401 13.93 15.83 8.20
C TRP A 401 12.80 16.01 7.19
N THR A 402 11.99 17.05 7.40
CA THR A 402 10.82 17.38 6.58
C THR A 402 11.00 18.78 5.99
N ASN A 403 10.32 19.07 4.87
CA ASN A 403 10.42 20.37 4.21
C ASN A 403 9.45 21.42 4.78
N GLN A 404 9.20 21.39 6.10
CA GLN A 404 8.16 22.22 6.72
C GLN A 404 8.64 23.60 7.16
N ASP A 405 9.96 23.78 7.21
CA ASP A 405 10.60 25.06 7.50
C ASP A 405 11.47 25.44 6.30
N ASN A 406 10.87 26.08 5.28
CA ASN A 406 11.56 26.53 4.06
C ASN A 406 12.59 27.66 4.30
N ASP A 407 12.90 27.98 5.56
CA ASP A 407 13.80 29.07 5.94
C ASP A 407 15.29 28.67 5.91
N PHE A 408 15.61 27.40 5.62
CA PHE A 408 16.98 26.96 5.49
C PHE A 408 17.57 27.28 4.11
N ALA A 409 18.79 27.82 4.10
CA ALA A 409 19.54 28.02 2.86
C ALA A 409 19.80 26.68 2.15
N LYS A 410 19.85 26.69 0.81
CA LYS A 410 19.99 25.48 -0.02
C LYS A 410 21.27 24.65 0.22
N HIS A 411 22.31 25.27 0.77
CA HIS A 411 23.56 24.60 1.15
C HIS A 411 23.55 24.01 2.57
N ALA A 412 22.53 24.33 3.38
CA ALA A 412 22.43 23.86 4.75
C ALA A 412 22.14 22.36 4.80
N SER A 413 22.79 21.65 5.74
CA SER A 413 22.59 20.21 5.92
C SER A 413 21.13 19.83 6.19
N ALA A 414 20.40 20.66 6.94
CA ALA A 414 18.97 20.49 7.18
C ALA A 414 18.14 20.45 5.89
N TYR A 415 18.41 21.39 4.96
CA TYR A 415 17.72 21.48 3.67
C TYR A 415 18.05 20.28 2.77
N ILE A 416 19.32 19.90 2.68
CA ILE A 416 19.74 18.73 1.89
C ILE A 416 19.04 17.46 2.40
N LYS A 417 18.95 17.30 3.72
CA LYS A 417 18.30 16.16 4.37
C LYS A 417 16.78 16.13 4.14
N SER A 418 16.11 17.29 4.13
CA SER A 418 14.66 17.34 3.87
C SER A 418 14.34 17.02 2.42
N VAL A 419 15.07 17.61 1.46
CA VAL A 419 14.92 17.32 0.02
C VAL A 419 15.18 15.84 -0.27
N TRP A 420 16.17 15.24 0.39
CA TRP A 420 16.47 13.82 0.25
C TRP A 420 15.29 12.91 0.62
N ASN A 421 14.64 13.16 1.77
CA ASN A 421 13.51 12.35 2.19
C ASN A 421 12.31 12.49 1.24
N VAL A 422 12.04 13.70 0.73
CA VAL A 422 11.01 13.93 -0.29
C VAL A 422 11.35 13.16 -1.57
N HIS A 423 12.61 13.22 -2.03
CA HIS A 423 13.06 12.48 -3.22
C HIS A 423 12.86 10.97 -3.08
N LEU A 424 13.16 10.40 -1.91
CA LEU A 424 12.92 8.98 -1.66
C LEU A 424 11.43 8.61 -1.83
N PHE A 425 10.52 9.38 -1.23
CA PHE A 425 9.07 9.10 -1.32
C PHE A 425 8.45 9.41 -2.68
N HIS A 426 9.05 10.33 -3.45
CA HIS A 426 8.56 10.67 -4.78
C HIS A 426 9.06 9.71 -5.86
N THR A 427 10.27 9.18 -5.69
CA THR A 427 10.95 8.45 -6.76
C THR A 427 11.15 6.97 -6.44
N HIS A 428 11.69 6.64 -5.26
CA HIS A 428 12.17 5.28 -4.98
C HIS A 428 11.17 4.42 -4.22
N VAL A 429 10.47 4.98 -3.23
CA VAL A 429 9.40 4.27 -2.50
C VAL A 429 8.31 3.76 -3.47
N PRO A 430 7.80 4.55 -4.43
CA PRO A 430 6.82 4.06 -5.40
C PRO A 430 7.33 2.88 -6.25
N LEU A 431 8.62 2.88 -6.63
CA LEU A 431 9.22 1.79 -7.41
C LEU A 431 9.23 0.47 -6.63
N VAL A 432 9.73 0.48 -5.39
CA VAL A 432 9.72 -0.73 -4.55
C VAL A 432 8.29 -1.15 -4.18
N TYR A 433 7.36 -0.21 -4.06
CA TYR A 433 5.93 -0.49 -3.81
C TYR A 433 5.29 -1.21 -4.99
N ALA A 434 5.53 -0.75 -6.22
CA ALA A 434 5.06 -1.42 -7.43
C ALA A 434 5.60 -2.84 -7.52
N LYS A 435 6.90 -3.04 -7.27
CA LYS A 435 7.50 -4.39 -7.24
C LYS A 435 6.89 -5.26 -6.14
N PHE A 436 6.78 -4.73 -4.93
CA PHE A 436 6.20 -5.43 -3.80
C PHE A 436 4.77 -5.92 -4.09
N LEU A 437 3.94 -5.07 -4.70
CA LEU A 437 2.58 -5.42 -5.11
C LEU A 437 2.55 -6.45 -6.25
N ALA A 438 3.50 -6.37 -7.20
CA ALA A 438 3.63 -7.32 -8.30
C ALA A 438 4.14 -8.69 -7.84
N ASP A 439 4.88 -8.77 -6.74
CA ASP A 439 5.39 -10.05 -6.24
C ASP A 439 4.46 -10.65 -5.17
N LEU A 440 4.22 -9.92 -4.07
CA LEU A 440 3.42 -10.43 -2.95
C LEU A 440 1.93 -10.33 -3.21
N GLY A 441 1.48 -9.17 -3.71
CA GLY A 441 0.06 -8.93 -3.94
C GLY A 441 -0.54 -9.96 -4.90
N LEU A 442 0.22 -10.35 -5.93
CA LEU A 442 -0.18 -11.39 -6.86
C LEU A 442 -0.17 -12.78 -6.23
N ALA A 443 0.86 -13.12 -5.45
CA ALA A 443 0.92 -14.39 -4.74
C ALA A 443 -0.21 -14.57 -3.71
N ARG A 444 -0.74 -13.48 -3.14
CA ARG A 444 -1.88 -13.49 -2.20
C ARG A 444 -3.25 -13.53 -2.89
N GLY A 445 -3.32 -13.29 -4.21
CA GLY A 445 -4.60 -13.14 -4.93
C GLY A 445 -5.39 -11.87 -4.58
N ALA A 446 -4.83 -10.98 -3.75
CA ALA A 446 -5.46 -9.74 -3.28
C ALA A 446 -4.39 -8.66 -3.07
N ASN A 447 -4.06 -7.91 -4.13
CA ASN A 447 -3.07 -6.84 -4.05
C ASN A 447 -3.67 -5.52 -3.54
N TYR A 448 -4.95 -5.20 -3.79
CA TYR A 448 -5.54 -3.89 -3.49
C TYR A 448 -5.57 -3.53 -1.99
N ASP A 449 -5.69 -4.51 -1.11
CA ASP A 449 -5.62 -4.32 0.35
C ASP A 449 -4.26 -3.81 0.82
N LEU A 450 -3.23 -3.97 -0.03
CA LEU A 450 -1.89 -3.49 0.22
C LEU A 450 -1.61 -2.14 -0.42
N TRP A 451 -2.54 -1.49 -1.12
CA TRP A 451 -2.28 -0.21 -1.79
C TRP A 451 -2.28 0.97 -0.79
N PRO A 452 -1.47 2.02 -1.02
CA PRO A 452 -1.44 3.21 -0.18
C PRO A 452 -2.59 4.16 -0.52
N THR A 453 -3.85 3.77 -0.27
CA THR A 453 -5.03 4.53 -0.70
C THR A 453 -5.33 5.79 0.13
N SER A 454 -4.73 5.92 1.31
CA SER A 454 -4.90 7.06 2.23
C SER A 454 -3.58 7.78 2.45
N CYS A 455 -3.29 8.85 1.71
CA CYS A 455 -2.01 9.59 1.80
C CYS A 455 -2.09 10.90 2.63
N GLY A 456 -3.22 11.15 3.30
CA GLY A 456 -3.41 12.36 4.11
C GLY A 456 -3.66 13.64 3.29
N LEU A 457 -3.71 14.79 3.97
CA LEU A 457 -3.97 16.10 3.35
C LEU A 457 -2.69 16.85 2.95
N GLY A 458 -1.51 16.25 3.14
CA GLY A 458 -0.23 16.89 2.86
C GLY A 458 0.17 17.97 3.87
N ILE A 459 -0.32 17.88 5.11
CA ILE A 459 0.02 18.76 6.23
C ILE A 459 0.83 17.96 7.24
N GLY A 460 1.77 18.59 7.96
CA GLY A 460 2.63 17.87 8.90
C GLY A 460 3.49 16.82 8.20
N LEU A 461 3.72 15.69 8.86
CA LEU A 461 4.52 14.59 8.30
C LEU A 461 3.95 14.03 6.98
N ASP A 462 2.64 14.12 6.76
CA ASP A 462 1.99 13.63 5.53
C ASP A 462 2.45 14.35 4.27
N ALA A 463 3.03 15.56 4.41
CA ALA A 463 3.57 16.30 3.28
C ALA A 463 4.62 15.52 2.47
N ILE A 464 5.33 14.58 3.10
CA ILE A 464 6.38 13.77 2.46
C ILE A 464 5.80 12.65 1.59
N TRP A 465 4.65 12.09 1.97
CA TRP A 465 4.05 10.92 1.29
C TRP A 465 2.67 11.18 0.69
N LYS A 466 2.18 12.43 0.69
CA LYS A 466 0.90 12.82 0.11
C LYS A 466 0.72 12.37 -1.35
N ASP A 467 1.82 12.34 -2.11
CA ASP A 467 1.83 12.01 -3.52
C ASP A 467 2.19 10.53 -3.78
N LEU A 468 2.33 9.70 -2.72
CA LEU A 468 2.77 8.31 -2.86
C LEU A 468 1.85 7.48 -3.77
N LEU A 469 0.52 7.59 -3.61
CA LEU A 469 -0.43 6.88 -4.48
C LEU A 469 -0.31 7.35 -5.93
N THR A 470 -0.22 8.66 -6.16
CA THR A 470 -0.04 9.26 -7.48
C THR A 470 1.23 8.76 -8.16
N ASN A 471 2.34 8.79 -7.44
CA ASN A 471 3.64 8.36 -7.96
C ASN A 471 3.67 6.84 -8.19
N LEU A 472 3.00 6.05 -7.35
CA LEU A 472 2.85 4.60 -7.54
C LEU A 472 2.05 4.28 -8.81
N VAL A 473 0.88 4.91 -8.99
CA VAL A 473 0.07 4.73 -10.20
C VAL A 473 0.83 5.20 -11.43
N HIS A 474 1.61 6.28 -11.31
CA HIS A 474 2.47 6.75 -12.39
C HIS A 474 3.51 5.70 -12.79
N VAL A 475 4.20 5.07 -11.84
CA VAL A 475 5.13 3.95 -12.11
C VAL A 475 4.40 2.79 -12.80
N ILE A 476 3.28 2.35 -12.25
CA ILE A 476 2.49 1.22 -12.78
C ILE A 476 2.05 1.47 -14.23
N CYS A 477 1.51 2.66 -14.53
CA CYS A 477 1.04 3.00 -15.87
C CYS A 477 2.19 3.25 -16.85
N ARG A 478 3.26 3.95 -16.43
CA ARG A 478 4.44 4.23 -17.26
C ARG A 478 5.12 2.93 -17.70
N ASP A 479 5.33 2.01 -16.76
CA ASP A 479 6.03 0.75 -17.00
C ASP A 479 5.08 -0.36 -17.47
N ASN A 480 3.77 -0.05 -17.60
CA ASN A 480 2.70 -0.94 -18.04
C ASN A 480 2.68 -2.28 -17.27
N LEU A 481 2.76 -2.20 -15.94
CA LEU A 481 2.78 -3.36 -15.05
C LEU A 481 1.41 -4.04 -14.98
N LYS A 482 1.38 -5.37 -14.91
CA LYS A 482 0.16 -6.17 -14.76
C LYS A 482 -0.30 -6.19 -13.31
N MET A 483 -1.13 -5.22 -12.95
CA MET A 483 -1.51 -4.96 -11.54
C MET A 483 -3.01 -4.97 -11.28
N PHE A 484 -3.82 -5.00 -12.32
CA PHE A 484 -5.26 -4.79 -12.21
C PHE A 484 -6.01 -6.10 -12.38
N PHE A 485 -6.75 -6.51 -11.35
CA PHE A 485 -7.59 -7.69 -11.42
C PHE A 485 -8.75 -7.49 -12.40
N CYS A 486 -8.91 -8.46 -13.29
CA CYS A 486 -10.00 -8.60 -14.24
C CYS A 486 -10.62 -9.98 -14.06
N LYS A 487 -11.92 -10.09 -14.32
CA LYS A 487 -12.63 -11.37 -14.34
C LYS A 487 -12.56 -11.99 -15.74
N SER A 488 -12.41 -13.31 -15.83
CA SER A 488 -12.52 -14.05 -17.09
C SER A 488 -13.78 -14.93 -17.08
N GLY A 489 -14.86 -14.46 -17.71
CA GLY A 489 -16.03 -15.32 -17.99
C GLY A 489 -16.72 -15.95 -16.77
N ASP A 490 -17.18 -17.20 -16.97
CA ASP A 490 -17.99 -17.98 -16.00
C ASP A 490 -17.16 -18.61 -14.87
N ASP A 491 -15.83 -18.56 -14.92
CA ASP A 491 -14.94 -19.01 -13.82
C ASP A 491 -14.69 -17.86 -12.81
N GLU A 492 -14.51 -18.22 -11.54
CA GLU A 492 -14.12 -17.28 -10.46
C GLU A 492 -12.63 -16.86 -10.56
N ASP A 493 -11.90 -17.39 -11.53
CA ASP A 493 -10.47 -17.11 -11.71
C ASP A 493 -10.24 -15.68 -12.21
N HIS A 494 -9.64 -14.87 -11.35
CA HIS A 494 -9.21 -13.52 -11.68
C HIS A 494 -7.85 -13.58 -12.39
N HIS A 495 -7.68 -12.83 -13.47
CA HIS A 495 -6.38 -12.61 -14.11
C HIS A 495 -5.96 -11.14 -13.99
N LEU A 496 -4.69 -10.87 -14.28
CA LEU A 496 -4.11 -9.55 -14.18
C LEU A 496 -3.93 -8.92 -15.55
N ALA A 497 -4.44 -7.70 -15.69
CA ALA A 497 -4.23 -6.87 -16.87
C ALA A 497 -3.26 -5.73 -16.56
N ASP A 498 -2.58 -5.28 -17.61
CA ASP A 498 -1.85 -4.03 -17.62
C ASP A 498 -2.76 -2.86 -18.00
N TYR A 499 -2.31 -1.63 -17.80
CA TYR A 499 -3.12 -0.46 -18.11
C TYR A 499 -3.57 -0.39 -19.57
N LYS A 500 -2.71 -0.77 -20.53
CA LYS A 500 -3.01 -0.66 -21.97
C LYS A 500 -4.14 -1.57 -22.42
N SER A 501 -4.31 -2.72 -21.77
CA SER A 501 -5.36 -3.70 -22.07
C SER A 501 -6.59 -3.59 -21.15
N LEU A 502 -6.51 -2.77 -20.10
CA LEU A 502 -7.57 -2.61 -19.10
C LEU A 502 -8.69 -1.69 -19.58
N TRP A 503 -9.91 -1.97 -19.13
CA TRP A 503 -11.02 -1.03 -19.07
C TRP A 503 -11.46 -0.81 -17.64
N ILE A 504 -11.75 0.44 -17.27
CA ILE A 504 -12.16 0.81 -15.92
C ILE A 504 -13.61 1.27 -16.00
N ALA A 505 -14.45 0.64 -15.20
CA ALA A 505 -15.83 1.07 -14.99
C ALA A 505 -15.84 2.53 -14.48
N ASP A 506 -16.66 3.38 -15.09
CA ASP A 506 -17.00 4.64 -14.44
C ASP A 506 -17.98 4.38 -13.29
N ARG A 507 -18.10 5.32 -12.34
CA ARG A 507 -18.98 5.16 -11.16
C ARG A 507 -20.46 4.93 -11.52
N ASP A 508 -20.85 5.17 -12.77
CA ASP A 508 -22.19 4.91 -13.27
C ASP A 508 -22.39 3.44 -13.71
N LEU A 509 -21.33 2.70 -14.05
CA LEU A 509 -21.45 1.30 -14.51
C LEU A 509 -21.92 0.34 -13.40
N ASP A 510 -21.63 0.65 -12.13
CA ASP A 510 -22.10 -0.14 -10.98
C ASP A 510 -23.63 -0.15 -10.87
N SER A 511 -24.31 0.84 -11.49
CA SER A 511 -25.78 0.87 -11.61
C SER A 511 -26.31 -0.10 -12.67
N TYR A 512 -25.43 -0.74 -13.45
CA TYR A 512 -25.73 -1.63 -14.57
C TYR A 512 -24.96 -2.96 -14.45
N PRO A 513 -25.30 -3.81 -13.47
CA PRO A 513 -24.53 -5.04 -13.17
C PRO A 513 -24.52 -6.06 -14.31
N LEU A 514 -25.59 -6.18 -15.10
CA LEU A 514 -25.66 -7.12 -16.23
C LEU A 514 -24.85 -6.61 -17.42
N LEU A 515 -24.80 -5.29 -17.63
CA LEU A 515 -23.87 -4.69 -18.57
C LEU A 515 -22.43 -4.92 -18.14
N ALA A 516 -22.11 -4.68 -16.87
CA ALA A 516 -20.77 -4.90 -16.33
C ALA A 516 -20.32 -6.35 -16.51
N GLU A 517 -21.19 -7.32 -16.19
CA GLU A 517 -20.93 -8.75 -16.40
C GLU A 517 -20.71 -9.06 -17.89
N THR A 518 -21.53 -8.49 -18.78
CA THR A 518 -21.34 -8.71 -20.22
C THR A 518 -20.00 -8.15 -20.68
N LEU A 519 -19.63 -6.94 -20.28
CA LEU A 519 -18.35 -6.35 -20.67
C LEU A 519 -17.15 -7.13 -20.12
N GLN A 520 -17.25 -7.66 -18.89
CA GLN A 520 -16.23 -8.54 -18.30
C GLN A 520 -16.04 -9.84 -19.10
N ARG A 521 -17.10 -10.39 -19.72
CA ARG A 521 -16.99 -11.56 -20.61
C ARG A 521 -16.33 -11.23 -21.96
N LEU A 522 -16.37 -9.97 -22.38
CA LEU A 522 -15.86 -9.53 -23.69
C LEU A 522 -14.43 -9.00 -23.64
N THR A 523 -14.03 -8.38 -22.54
CA THR A 523 -12.74 -7.68 -22.41
C THR A 523 -12.28 -7.58 -20.95
N ASN A 524 -11.03 -7.17 -20.73
CA ASN A 524 -10.44 -6.95 -19.41
C ASN A 524 -11.04 -5.73 -18.70
N VAL A 525 -12.17 -5.89 -18.01
CA VAL A 525 -12.73 -4.85 -17.13
C VAL A 525 -12.19 -5.03 -15.71
N ALA A 526 -11.67 -3.94 -15.13
CA ALA A 526 -11.17 -3.91 -13.76
C ALA A 526 -12.29 -4.25 -12.76
N VAL A 527 -11.99 -5.13 -11.80
CA VAL A 527 -12.91 -5.49 -10.71
C VAL A 527 -12.28 -5.15 -9.37
N GLY A 528 -13.07 -4.64 -8.42
CA GLY A 528 -12.64 -4.38 -7.03
C GLY A 528 -11.60 -3.27 -6.88
N LEU A 529 -11.39 -2.45 -7.91
CA LEU A 529 -10.41 -1.36 -7.88
C LEU A 529 -10.85 -0.26 -6.91
N PRO A 530 -10.02 0.15 -5.93
CA PRO A 530 -10.43 1.17 -4.96
C PRO A 530 -10.70 2.53 -5.61
N ASP A 531 -11.72 3.25 -5.12
CA ASP A 531 -12.13 4.58 -5.62
C ASP A 531 -10.96 5.59 -5.72
N ALA A 532 -10.10 5.60 -4.69
CA ALA A 532 -8.92 6.46 -4.66
C ALA A 532 -7.96 6.17 -5.83
N VAL A 533 -7.82 4.89 -6.20
CA VAL A 533 -6.97 4.46 -7.34
C VAL A 533 -7.61 4.90 -8.65
N ILE A 534 -8.92 4.71 -8.83
CA ILE A 534 -9.64 5.16 -10.04
C ILE A 534 -9.46 6.67 -10.24
N GLN A 535 -9.62 7.48 -9.20
CA GLN A 535 -9.40 8.92 -9.29
C GLN A 535 -7.97 9.29 -9.64
N THR A 536 -7.01 8.58 -9.06
CA THR A 536 -5.59 8.81 -9.32
C THR A 536 -5.23 8.48 -10.76
N ILE A 537 -5.75 7.36 -11.30
CA ILE A 537 -5.56 6.99 -12.71
C ILE A 537 -6.07 8.10 -13.62
N ARG A 538 -7.28 8.66 -13.37
CA ARG A 538 -7.82 9.78 -14.19
C ARG A 538 -6.89 11.00 -14.25
N ASN A 539 -6.10 11.24 -13.20
CA ASN A 539 -5.14 12.34 -13.16
C ASN A 539 -3.83 11.98 -13.87
N VAL A 540 -3.28 10.80 -13.59
CA VAL A 540 -1.99 10.32 -14.13
C VAL A 540 -2.02 10.12 -15.65
N ILE A 541 -3.14 9.67 -16.21
CA ILE A 541 -3.23 9.41 -17.66
C ILE A 541 -3.04 10.70 -18.47
N ARG A 542 -3.51 11.84 -17.93
CA ARG A 542 -3.32 13.15 -18.57
C ARG A 542 -1.86 13.59 -18.54
N SER A 543 -1.16 13.37 -17.42
CA SER A 543 0.25 13.75 -17.29
C SER A 543 1.16 12.89 -18.17
N LEU A 544 0.83 11.62 -18.36
CA LEU A 544 1.58 10.68 -19.21
C LEU A 544 1.17 10.71 -20.69
N GLY A 545 0.10 11.42 -21.06
CA GLY A 545 -0.44 11.41 -22.43
C GLY A 545 -0.99 10.05 -22.87
N LEU A 546 -1.49 9.25 -21.93
CA LEU A 546 -2.08 7.94 -22.21
C LEU A 546 -3.54 8.06 -22.63
N GLU A 547 -4.00 7.15 -23.50
CA GLU A 547 -5.40 7.03 -23.89
C GLU A 547 -6.28 6.70 -22.68
N SER A 548 -7.43 7.36 -22.56
CA SER A 548 -8.39 7.05 -21.50
C SER A 548 -8.95 5.63 -21.65
N ARG A 549 -8.88 4.87 -20.56
CA ARG A 549 -9.45 3.53 -20.40
C ARG A 549 -10.75 3.52 -19.58
N ILE A 550 -11.31 4.68 -19.27
CA ILE A 550 -12.61 4.78 -18.59
C ILE A 550 -13.71 4.44 -19.59
N LEU A 551 -14.56 3.46 -19.27
CA LEU A 551 -15.72 3.09 -20.07
C LEU A 551 -16.73 4.23 -20.07
N THR A 552 -16.84 4.95 -21.19
CA THR A 552 -17.90 5.93 -21.46
C THR A 552 -18.98 5.31 -22.36
N PRO A 553 -20.18 5.92 -22.49
CA PRO A 553 -21.20 5.43 -23.42
C PRO A 553 -20.68 5.19 -24.85
N ALA A 554 -19.93 6.13 -25.42
CA ALA A 554 -19.29 5.98 -26.74
C ALA A 554 -18.30 4.80 -26.82
N LEU A 555 -17.52 4.58 -25.76
CA LEU A 555 -16.60 3.45 -25.67
C LEU A 555 -17.33 2.12 -25.57
N VAL A 556 -18.39 2.05 -24.75
CA VAL A 556 -19.23 0.85 -24.63
C VAL A 556 -19.92 0.52 -25.95
N ARG A 557 -20.49 1.51 -26.65
CA ARG A 557 -21.08 1.30 -27.99
C ARG A 557 -20.08 0.71 -28.97
N ARG A 558 -18.83 1.20 -28.97
CA ARG A 558 -17.75 0.66 -29.80
C ARG A 558 -17.41 -0.78 -29.43
N LEU A 559 -17.20 -1.08 -28.15
CA LEU A 559 -16.89 -2.44 -27.68
C LEU A 559 -18.01 -3.43 -28.03
N LEU A 560 -19.27 -3.05 -27.82
CA LEU A 560 -20.42 -3.85 -28.22
C LEU A 560 -20.47 -4.07 -29.74
N ARG A 561 -20.04 -3.12 -30.55
CA ARG A 561 -19.94 -3.28 -32.01
C ARG A 561 -18.83 -4.25 -32.41
N GLU A 562 -17.65 -4.09 -31.83
CA GLU A 562 -16.48 -4.94 -32.08
C GLU A 562 -16.75 -6.41 -31.72
N HIS A 563 -17.49 -6.64 -30.63
CA HIS A 563 -17.80 -7.99 -30.11
C HIS A 563 -19.25 -8.44 -30.39
N LYS A 564 -19.95 -7.82 -31.35
CA LYS A 564 -21.37 -8.06 -31.62
C LYS A 564 -21.76 -9.54 -31.74
N SER A 565 -20.96 -10.35 -32.43
CA SER A 565 -21.24 -11.78 -32.62
C SER A 565 -21.18 -12.60 -31.32
N GLN A 566 -20.41 -12.14 -30.33
CA GLN A 566 -20.18 -12.86 -29.08
C GLN A 566 -21.33 -12.65 -28.07
N TRP A 567 -21.78 -11.41 -27.88
CA TRP A 567 -22.82 -11.10 -26.88
C TRP A 567 -24.25 -11.15 -27.42
N SER A 568 -24.47 -10.91 -28.72
CA SER A 568 -25.83 -10.75 -29.25
C SER A 568 -26.67 -12.03 -29.19
N SER A 569 -26.06 -13.21 -29.10
CA SER A 569 -26.75 -14.50 -28.96
C SER A 569 -26.95 -14.94 -27.50
N THR A 570 -26.13 -14.41 -26.58
CA THR A 570 -26.05 -14.85 -25.18
C THR A 570 -26.68 -13.86 -24.20
N ALA A 571 -26.75 -12.57 -24.54
CA ALA A 571 -27.31 -11.54 -23.68
C ALA A 571 -28.81 -11.73 -23.42
N SER A 572 -29.21 -11.64 -22.15
CA SER A 572 -30.62 -11.63 -21.76
C SER A 572 -31.32 -10.33 -22.21
N SER A 573 -32.65 -10.30 -22.14
CA SER A 573 -33.41 -9.08 -22.46
C SER A 573 -33.09 -7.96 -21.46
N GLU A 574 -32.91 -8.30 -20.18
CA GLU A 574 -32.54 -7.38 -19.11
C GLU A 574 -31.15 -6.78 -19.33
N ALA A 575 -30.17 -7.60 -19.72
CA ALA A 575 -28.82 -7.14 -20.04
C ALA A 575 -28.83 -6.16 -21.25
N ARG A 576 -29.61 -6.45 -22.29
CA ARG A 576 -29.78 -5.54 -23.43
C ARG A 576 -30.44 -4.21 -23.03
N VAL A 577 -31.39 -4.24 -22.09
CA VAL A 577 -31.99 -3.02 -21.55
C VAL A 577 -30.95 -2.17 -20.82
N GLU A 578 -30.11 -2.77 -19.97
CA GLU A 578 -29.02 -2.05 -19.31
C GLU A 578 -27.99 -1.49 -20.29
N MET A 579 -27.57 -2.28 -21.28
CA MET A 579 -26.70 -1.83 -22.37
C MET A 579 -27.27 -0.58 -23.05
N LEU A 580 -28.55 -0.63 -23.43
CA LEU A 580 -29.21 0.47 -24.10
C LEU A 580 -29.34 1.71 -23.20
N LYS A 581 -29.70 1.54 -21.92
CA LYS A 581 -29.79 2.64 -20.95
C LYS A 581 -28.47 3.38 -20.82
N TYR A 582 -27.38 2.63 -20.63
CA TYR A 582 -26.05 3.21 -20.52
C TYR A 582 -25.60 3.87 -21.82
N CYS A 583 -25.80 3.20 -22.97
CA CYS A 583 -25.38 3.69 -24.28
C CYS A 583 -26.10 4.96 -24.74
N ILE A 584 -27.15 5.43 -24.07
CA ILE A 584 -27.86 6.67 -24.45
C ILE A 584 -27.71 7.78 -23.40
N GLU A 585 -26.87 7.59 -22.38
CA GLU A 585 -26.70 8.59 -21.32
C GLU A 585 -26.10 9.90 -21.84
N ASP A 586 -25.27 9.83 -22.88
CA ASP A 586 -24.65 10.96 -23.58
C ASP A 586 -25.55 11.58 -24.69
N ASP A 587 -26.79 11.11 -24.82
CA ASP A 587 -27.78 11.51 -25.83
C ASP A 587 -27.34 11.31 -27.30
N ASP A 588 -26.26 10.58 -27.56
CA ASP A 588 -25.79 10.25 -28.92
C ASP A 588 -26.41 8.94 -29.42
N ILE A 589 -27.70 9.01 -29.75
CA ILE A 589 -28.43 7.87 -30.28
C ILE A 589 -27.93 7.44 -31.67
N ILE A 590 -27.37 8.36 -32.47
CA ILE A 590 -26.94 8.09 -33.85
C ILE A 590 -25.84 7.03 -33.86
N ASP A 591 -24.95 7.07 -32.86
CA ASP A 591 -23.88 6.10 -32.68
C ASP A 591 -24.34 4.71 -32.20
N LEU A 592 -25.67 4.48 -32.05
CA LEU A 592 -26.24 3.13 -31.90
C LEU A 592 -26.31 2.35 -33.22
N GLU A 593 -26.12 2.99 -34.38
CA GLU A 593 -26.20 2.34 -35.70
C GLU A 593 -25.43 1.00 -35.72
N GLY A 594 -26.13 -0.06 -36.14
CA GLY A 594 -25.62 -1.42 -36.23
C GLY A 594 -25.66 -2.25 -34.95
N LEU A 595 -26.06 -1.68 -33.80
CA LEU A 595 -26.21 -2.42 -32.54
C LEU A 595 -27.60 -3.06 -32.40
N PRO A 596 -27.71 -4.37 -32.11
CA PRO A 596 -28.98 -5.09 -31.96
C PRO A 596 -29.63 -4.87 -30.58
N LEU A 597 -29.92 -3.61 -30.26
CA LEU A 597 -30.46 -3.16 -28.97
C LEU A 597 -31.86 -2.55 -29.08
N LEU A 598 -32.52 -2.62 -30.25
CA LEU A 598 -33.88 -2.11 -30.42
C LEU A 598 -34.89 -3.25 -30.28
N LEU A 599 -35.72 -3.23 -29.24
CA LEU A 599 -36.77 -4.22 -29.04
C LEU A 599 -38.03 -3.85 -29.84
N LEU A 600 -38.52 -4.80 -30.64
CA LEU A 600 -39.81 -4.69 -31.33
C LEU A 600 -40.92 -5.34 -30.52
N ALA A 601 -42.15 -4.87 -30.68
CA ALA A 601 -43.34 -5.40 -30.01
C ALA A 601 -43.64 -6.88 -30.29
N GLY A 602 -42.97 -7.48 -31.29
CA GLY A 602 -42.99 -8.92 -31.54
C GLY A 602 -42.02 -9.73 -30.66
N GLY A 603 -41.30 -9.10 -29.74
CA GLY A 603 -40.30 -9.73 -28.86
C GLY A 603 -38.91 -9.90 -29.51
N LEU A 604 -38.70 -9.36 -30.71
CA LEU A 604 -37.44 -9.48 -31.44
C LEU A 604 -36.55 -8.27 -31.21
N TRP A 605 -35.30 -8.53 -30.83
CA TRP A 605 -34.24 -7.53 -30.79
C TRP A 605 -33.64 -7.35 -32.19
N VAL A 606 -33.64 -6.11 -32.68
CA VAL A 606 -33.12 -5.75 -34.00
C VAL A 606 -32.10 -4.63 -33.91
N GLU A 607 -31.36 -4.45 -35.00
CA GLU A 607 -30.37 -3.39 -35.11
C GLU A 607 -31.02 -2.02 -35.23
N PHE A 608 -30.43 -1.04 -34.55
CA PHE A 608 -30.59 0.35 -34.90
C PHE A 608 -30.05 0.54 -36.33
N ASN A 609 -30.93 0.91 -37.26
CA ASN A 609 -30.59 1.05 -38.67
C ASN A 609 -31.33 2.23 -39.30
N ILE A 610 -30.58 3.28 -39.65
CA ILE A 610 -31.10 4.53 -40.22
C ILE A 610 -31.89 4.26 -41.52
N ASN A 611 -31.45 3.31 -42.35
CA ASN A 611 -32.14 2.99 -43.60
C ASN A 611 -33.49 2.30 -43.38
N GLN A 612 -33.71 1.71 -42.20
CA GLN A 612 -34.99 1.10 -41.82
C GLN A 612 -35.93 2.05 -41.08
N ALA A 613 -35.56 3.31 -40.84
CA ALA A 613 -36.35 4.24 -40.04
C ALA A 613 -37.80 4.42 -40.54
N ARG A 614 -38.00 4.37 -41.86
CA ARG A 614 -39.34 4.44 -42.49
C ARG A 614 -40.22 3.22 -42.24
N ALA A 615 -39.63 2.11 -41.83
CA ALA A 615 -40.30 0.84 -41.53
C ALA A 615 -40.41 0.56 -40.02
N ARG A 616 -39.91 1.47 -39.16
CA ARG A 616 -39.99 1.38 -37.70
C ARG A 616 -40.86 2.50 -37.15
N TYR A 617 -41.65 2.21 -36.12
CA TYR A 617 -42.63 3.14 -35.57
C TYR A 617 -42.58 3.14 -34.04
N LEU A 618 -42.27 4.29 -33.45
CA LEU A 618 -42.45 4.55 -32.03
C LEU A 618 -43.76 5.30 -31.83
N VAL A 619 -44.69 4.70 -31.08
CA VAL A 619 -46.09 5.16 -31.02
C VAL A 619 -46.55 5.32 -29.57
N LYS A 620 -47.57 6.16 -29.35
CA LYS A 620 -48.16 6.34 -28.01
C LYS A 620 -48.91 5.08 -27.56
N GLN A 621 -49.09 4.92 -26.24
CA GLN A 621 -49.69 3.74 -25.60
C GLN A 621 -51.03 3.31 -26.24
N GLU A 622 -51.88 4.28 -26.57
CA GLU A 622 -53.21 3.99 -27.12
C GLU A 622 -53.12 3.45 -28.55
N THR A 623 -52.14 3.91 -29.33
CA THR A 623 -51.88 3.39 -30.68
C THR A 623 -51.19 2.02 -30.63
N PHE A 624 -50.25 1.83 -29.71
CA PHE A 624 -49.54 0.57 -29.51
C PHE A 624 -50.52 -0.57 -29.18
N THR A 625 -51.39 -0.35 -28.19
CA THR A 625 -52.39 -1.34 -27.73
C THR A 625 -53.29 -1.82 -28.87
N VAL A 626 -53.68 -0.91 -29.77
CA VAL A 626 -54.55 -1.22 -30.91
C VAL A 626 -53.81 -2.01 -31.99
N LEU A 627 -52.52 -1.72 -32.20
CA LEU A 627 -51.74 -2.31 -33.27
C LEU A 627 -50.95 -3.55 -32.86
N LEU A 628 -51.06 -4.01 -31.62
CA LEU A 628 -50.30 -5.15 -31.09
C LEU A 628 -50.48 -6.45 -31.90
N HIS A 629 -51.68 -6.68 -32.46
CA HIS A 629 -51.94 -7.83 -33.34
C HIS A 629 -51.29 -7.70 -34.73
N SER A 630 -50.77 -6.53 -35.11
CA SER A 630 -49.99 -6.27 -36.33
C SER A 630 -48.70 -5.51 -35.99
N SER A 631 -47.93 -6.11 -35.07
CA SER A 631 -46.76 -5.53 -34.42
C SER A 631 -45.52 -5.31 -35.30
N GLU A 632 -45.56 -5.73 -36.57
CA GLU A 632 -44.44 -5.57 -37.51
C GLU A 632 -43.95 -4.11 -37.56
N GLY A 633 -42.67 -3.90 -37.27
CA GLY A 633 -42.08 -2.55 -37.27
C GLY A 633 -42.44 -1.68 -36.05
N LEU A 634 -43.32 -2.10 -35.15
CA LEU A 634 -43.59 -1.36 -33.92
C LEU A 634 -42.43 -1.56 -32.94
N VAL A 635 -41.86 -0.44 -32.48
CA VAL A 635 -40.94 -0.43 -31.34
C VAL A 635 -41.74 -0.79 -30.10
N ASP A 636 -41.23 -1.72 -29.29
CA ASP A 636 -41.84 -2.06 -28.02
C ASP A 636 -41.82 -0.83 -27.10
N ILE A 637 -42.93 -0.50 -26.46
CA ILE A 637 -43.00 0.62 -25.51
C ILE A 637 -43.34 0.17 -24.09
N GLU A 638 -43.58 -1.12 -23.90
CA GLU A 638 -43.94 -1.71 -22.62
C GLU A 638 -42.71 -2.34 -21.92
N PHE A 639 -41.61 -2.54 -22.66
CA PHE A 639 -40.39 -3.15 -22.15
C PHE A 639 -39.64 -2.34 -21.09
N ASP A 640 -39.59 -1.00 -21.22
CA ASP A 640 -39.02 -0.11 -20.20
C ASP A 640 -39.56 1.33 -20.34
N ASN A 641 -40.36 1.75 -19.36
CA ASN A 641 -41.00 3.07 -19.36
C ASN A 641 -40.01 4.25 -19.34
N HIS A 642 -38.82 4.07 -18.75
CA HIS A 642 -37.83 5.15 -18.67
C HIS A 642 -37.14 5.36 -20.02
N LEU A 643 -36.72 4.27 -20.68
CA LEU A 643 -36.15 4.31 -22.03
C LEU A 643 -37.10 4.95 -23.04
N VAL A 644 -38.37 4.52 -23.02
CA VAL A 644 -39.40 5.04 -23.93
C VAL A 644 -39.59 6.54 -23.74
N ARG A 645 -39.69 7.02 -22.49
CA ARG A 645 -39.76 8.46 -22.20
C ARG A 645 -38.52 9.19 -22.72
N ARG A 646 -37.34 8.62 -22.51
CA ARG A 646 -36.08 9.22 -22.98
C ARG A 646 -36.07 9.34 -24.49
N PHE A 647 -36.48 8.30 -25.22
CA PHE A 647 -36.63 8.34 -26.68
C PHE A 647 -37.49 9.53 -27.13
N TYR A 648 -38.68 9.72 -26.55
CA TYR A 648 -39.56 10.85 -26.90
C TYR A 648 -38.96 12.25 -26.67
N THR A 649 -37.95 12.37 -25.81
CA THR A 649 -37.31 13.64 -25.47
C THR A 649 -36.02 13.93 -26.25
N MET A 650 -35.49 12.94 -27.00
CA MET A 650 -34.22 13.09 -27.71
C MET A 650 -34.34 13.96 -28.96
N LYS A 651 -33.32 14.78 -29.23
CA LYS A 651 -33.25 15.65 -30.42
C LYS A 651 -33.25 14.88 -31.75
N ALA A 652 -32.78 13.64 -31.73
CA ALA A 652 -32.67 12.75 -32.89
C ALA A 652 -33.84 11.73 -32.99
N PHE A 653 -35.02 12.09 -32.48
CA PHE A 653 -36.19 11.22 -32.41
C PHE A 653 -36.55 10.53 -33.74
N HIS A 654 -36.40 11.18 -34.89
CA HIS A 654 -36.79 10.62 -36.19
C HIS A 654 -35.68 9.84 -36.92
N VAL A 655 -34.54 9.58 -36.27
CA VAL A 655 -33.39 8.96 -36.94
C VAL A 655 -33.60 7.46 -37.20
N PHE A 656 -34.14 6.72 -36.23
CA PHE A 656 -34.28 5.25 -36.32
C PHE A 656 -35.72 4.77 -36.47
N TRP A 657 -36.69 5.67 -36.34
CA TRP A 657 -38.10 5.37 -36.48
C TRP A 657 -38.85 6.60 -36.99
N SER A 658 -40.03 6.36 -37.52
CA SER A 658 -40.92 7.37 -38.07
C SER A 658 -42.20 7.48 -37.24
N GLU A 659 -42.84 8.64 -37.34
CA GLU A 659 -44.22 8.76 -36.87
C GLU A 659 -45.13 7.89 -37.74
N ILE A 660 -46.03 7.16 -37.09
CA ILE A 660 -46.96 6.30 -37.81
C ILE A 660 -48.14 7.12 -38.34
N ASP A 661 -48.28 7.18 -39.66
CA ASP A 661 -49.37 7.90 -40.31
C ASP A 661 -50.70 7.10 -40.31
N ASN A 662 -51.80 7.78 -40.62
CA ASN A 662 -53.13 7.15 -40.67
C ASN A 662 -53.23 6.04 -41.72
N SER A 663 -52.49 6.14 -42.83
CA SER A 663 -52.53 5.17 -43.91
C SER A 663 -51.96 3.83 -43.46
N VAL A 664 -50.80 3.84 -42.79
CA VAL A 664 -50.14 2.66 -42.22
C VAL A 664 -51.00 2.05 -41.11
N ILE A 665 -51.56 2.87 -40.21
CA ILE A 665 -52.48 2.37 -39.17
C ILE A 665 -53.67 1.68 -39.79
N SER A 666 -54.35 2.33 -40.74
CA SER A 666 -55.55 1.76 -41.36
C SER A 666 -55.24 0.44 -42.07
N ALA A 667 -54.09 0.34 -42.75
CA ALA A 667 -53.63 -0.88 -43.40
C ALA A 667 -53.38 -2.00 -42.38
N LYS A 668 -52.69 -1.71 -41.27
CA LYS A 668 -52.46 -2.67 -40.18
C LYS A 668 -53.75 -3.12 -39.49
N ILE A 669 -54.70 -2.21 -39.26
CA ILE A 669 -56.00 -2.55 -38.68
C ILE A 669 -56.80 -3.44 -39.64
N LYS A 670 -56.89 -3.08 -40.93
CA LYS A 670 -57.56 -3.89 -41.95
C LYS A 670 -56.95 -5.28 -42.05
N ASN A 671 -55.62 -5.38 -42.11
CA ASN A 671 -54.93 -6.66 -42.16
C ASN A 671 -55.23 -7.52 -40.93
N THR A 672 -55.22 -6.93 -39.72
CA THR A 672 -55.63 -7.61 -38.49
C THR A 672 -57.06 -8.13 -38.57
N TYR A 673 -58.02 -7.28 -39.00
CA TYR A 673 -59.42 -7.67 -39.17
C TYR A 673 -59.58 -8.79 -40.18
N ASP A 674 -58.88 -8.71 -41.31
CA ASP A 674 -58.94 -9.72 -42.36
C ASP A 674 -58.43 -11.07 -41.86
N ARG A 675 -57.29 -11.06 -41.16
CA ARG A 675 -56.63 -12.27 -40.68
C ARG A 675 -57.27 -12.89 -39.43
N LEU A 676 -57.81 -12.08 -38.52
CA LEU A 676 -58.26 -12.55 -37.20
C LEU A 676 -59.78 -12.52 -37.01
N PHE A 677 -60.52 -11.78 -37.84
CA PHE A 677 -61.97 -11.63 -37.68
C PHE A 677 -62.74 -12.12 -38.91
N TYR A 678 -62.38 -11.66 -40.10
CA TYR A 678 -63.12 -11.99 -41.32
C TYR A 678 -62.79 -13.36 -41.92
N ASN A 679 -61.88 -14.12 -41.29
CA ASN A 679 -61.79 -15.56 -41.54
C ASN A 679 -63.07 -16.28 -41.11
N ASP A 680 -63.71 -15.83 -40.03
CA ASP A 680 -64.90 -16.48 -39.44
C ASP A 680 -66.20 -15.73 -39.76
N TYR A 681 -66.12 -14.49 -40.22
CA TYR A 681 -67.27 -13.62 -40.47
C TYR A 681 -67.21 -12.95 -41.84
N SER A 682 -68.36 -12.81 -42.51
CA SER A 682 -68.42 -12.11 -43.79
C SER A 682 -68.36 -10.59 -43.62
N LYS A 683 -67.47 -9.94 -44.38
CA LYS A 683 -67.35 -8.48 -44.49
C LYS A 683 -68.63 -7.78 -44.97
N THR A 684 -69.49 -8.47 -45.72
CA THR A 684 -70.68 -7.88 -46.36
C THR A 684 -71.92 -7.88 -45.47
N LYS A 685 -71.87 -8.46 -44.27
CA LYS A 685 -73.01 -8.46 -43.34
C LYS A 685 -73.21 -7.06 -42.75
N SER A 686 -74.47 -6.69 -42.52
CA SER A 686 -74.83 -5.41 -41.87
C SER A 686 -74.55 -5.40 -40.36
N CYS A 687 -74.45 -6.58 -39.75
CA CYS A 687 -73.98 -6.74 -38.37
C CYS A 687 -73.52 -8.18 -38.09
N VAL A 688 -72.51 -8.33 -37.25
CA VAL A 688 -71.90 -9.61 -36.88
C VAL A 688 -71.82 -9.75 -35.36
N PRO A 689 -71.88 -10.97 -34.79
CA PRO A 689 -71.59 -11.18 -33.38
C PRO A 689 -70.17 -10.71 -33.04
N GLN A 690 -70.02 -10.02 -31.91
CA GLN A 690 -68.72 -9.75 -31.33
C GLN A 690 -68.21 -11.02 -30.65
N PRO A 691 -67.00 -11.50 -30.95
CA PRO A 691 -66.47 -12.71 -30.33
C PRO A 691 -66.24 -12.50 -28.83
N VAL A 692 -66.63 -13.48 -28.01
CA VAL A 692 -66.42 -13.44 -26.54
C VAL A 692 -64.95 -13.68 -26.19
N ASN A 693 -64.30 -14.64 -26.86
CA ASN A 693 -62.92 -15.06 -26.61
C ASN A 693 -62.00 -14.84 -27.83
N GLY A 694 -62.30 -13.84 -28.67
CA GLY A 694 -61.58 -13.61 -29.93
C GLY A 694 -61.47 -12.12 -30.31
N PHE A 695 -60.70 -11.83 -31.36
CA PHE A 695 -60.53 -10.48 -31.88
C PHE A 695 -61.76 -10.06 -32.73
N PRO A 696 -62.27 -8.84 -32.62
CA PRO A 696 -61.87 -7.79 -31.69
C PRO A 696 -62.57 -7.93 -30.32
N THR A 697 -61.78 -7.92 -29.25
CA THR A 697 -62.31 -7.95 -27.87
C THR A 697 -62.95 -6.60 -27.50
N THR A 698 -63.79 -6.57 -26.47
CA THR A 698 -64.34 -5.31 -25.93
C THR A 698 -63.23 -4.34 -25.53
N LYS A 699 -62.15 -4.85 -24.93
CA LYS A 699 -60.96 -4.06 -24.56
C LYS A 699 -60.31 -3.44 -25.80
N TRP A 700 -60.17 -4.21 -26.89
CA TRP A 700 -59.60 -3.70 -28.14
C TRP A 700 -60.48 -2.63 -28.79
N ILE A 701 -61.80 -2.83 -28.87
CA ILE A 701 -62.75 -1.85 -29.43
C ILE A 701 -62.71 -0.54 -28.64
N LEU A 702 -62.71 -0.61 -27.31
CA LEU A 702 -62.56 0.57 -26.45
C LEU A 702 -61.22 1.27 -26.71
N GLY A 703 -60.12 0.51 -26.78
CA GLY A 703 -58.78 1.02 -27.10
C GLY A 703 -58.74 1.73 -28.45
N PHE A 704 -59.37 1.17 -29.49
CA PHE A 704 -59.50 1.79 -30.81
C PHE A 704 -60.20 3.15 -30.71
N TRP A 705 -61.34 3.23 -30.02
CA TRP A 705 -62.08 4.50 -29.90
C TRP A 705 -61.34 5.54 -29.04
N VAL A 706 -60.58 5.11 -28.03
CA VAL A 706 -59.69 5.99 -27.25
C VAL A 706 -58.57 6.53 -28.15
N MET A 707 -57.89 5.66 -28.90
CA MET A 707 -56.86 6.05 -29.87
C MET A 707 -57.41 7.06 -30.88
N VAL A 708 -58.57 6.81 -31.47
CA VAL A 708 -59.25 7.73 -32.41
C VAL A 708 -59.58 9.06 -31.76
N ARG A 709 -60.08 9.06 -30.51
CA ARG A 709 -60.44 10.28 -29.79
C ARG A 709 -59.24 11.21 -29.58
N LEU A 710 -58.08 10.63 -29.25
CA LEU A 710 -56.85 11.36 -28.94
C LEU A 710 -56.05 11.77 -30.19
N ARG A 711 -56.46 11.31 -31.37
CA ARG A 711 -55.73 11.58 -32.62
C ARG A 711 -56.18 12.89 -33.28
N PRO A 712 -55.24 13.78 -33.67
CA PRO A 712 -55.58 15.06 -34.32
C PRO A 712 -56.43 14.87 -35.59
N ASP A 713 -56.02 13.95 -36.46
CA ASP A 713 -56.61 13.77 -37.80
C ASP A 713 -57.62 12.62 -37.86
N LYS A 714 -58.41 12.44 -36.80
CA LYS A 714 -59.32 11.29 -36.63
C LYS A 714 -60.31 11.08 -37.77
N LYS A 715 -60.78 12.14 -38.43
CA LYS A 715 -61.70 12.05 -39.58
C LYS A 715 -61.06 11.30 -40.77
N SER A 716 -59.78 11.54 -41.01
CA SER A 716 -59.01 10.87 -42.07
C SER A 716 -58.88 9.37 -41.75
N LEU A 717 -58.43 9.02 -40.54
CA LEU A 717 -58.33 7.62 -40.11
C LEU A 717 -59.68 6.88 -40.22
N LEU A 718 -60.77 7.47 -39.72
CA LEU A 718 -62.11 6.86 -39.75
C LEU A 718 -62.59 6.57 -41.17
N SER A 719 -62.27 7.45 -42.13
CA SER A 719 -62.59 7.21 -43.54
C SER A 719 -61.78 6.06 -44.14
N MET A 720 -60.52 5.91 -43.73
CA MET A 720 -59.68 4.84 -44.23
C MET A 720 -60.10 3.47 -43.68
N VAL A 721 -60.71 3.40 -42.49
CA VAL A 721 -61.23 2.16 -41.89
C VAL A 721 -62.74 1.97 -42.06
N GLU A 722 -63.35 2.70 -43.00
CA GLU A 722 -64.75 2.55 -43.37
C GLU A 722 -65.05 1.09 -43.79
N ASN A 723 -66.27 0.64 -43.49
CA ASN A 723 -66.79 -0.72 -43.66
C ASN A 723 -66.22 -1.77 -42.69
N LEU A 724 -65.29 -1.43 -41.80
CA LEU A 724 -64.90 -2.34 -40.71
C LEU A 724 -65.96 -2.37 -39.62
N HIS A 725 -66.27 -3.57 -39.12
CA HIS A 725 -67.22 -3.80 -38.02
C HIS A 725 -66.67 -3.30 -36.67
N LEU A 726 -66.70 -1.98 -36.46
CA LEU A 726 -66.09 -1.27 -35.32
C LEU A 726 -67.11 -0.67 -34.35
N LEU A 727 -68.39 -0.60 -34.75
CA LEU A 727 -69.44 0.07 -33.99
C LEU A 727 -70.19 -0.95 -33.10
N PRO A 728 -69.99 -0.92 -31.77
CA PRO A 728 -70.75 -1.80 -30.88
C PRO A 728 -72.23 -1.39 -30.86
N ILE A 729 -73.10 -2.37 -31.13
CA ILE A 729 -74.55 -2.24 -31.08
C ILE A 729 -75.13 -3.24 -30.07
N THR A 730 -76.45 -3.23 -29.87
CA THR A 730 -77.11 -4.09 -28.87
C THR A 730 -76.80 -5.59 -29.05
N ARG A 731 -76.81 -6.33 -27.93
CA ARG A 731 -76.62 -7.79 -27.87
C ARG A 731 -75.25 -8.31 -28.33
N GLN A 732 -74.15 -7.64 -27.95
CA GLN A 732 -72.77 -8.04 -28.30
C GLN A 732 -72.58 -8.22 -29.81
N ARG A 733 -73.03 -7.24 -30.60
CA ARG A 733 -72.83 -7.25 -32.05
C ARG A 733 -72.06 -6.01 -32.48
N LEU A 734 -71.34 -6.14 -33.59
CA LEU A 734 -70.64 -5.06 -34.25
C LEU A 734 -71.35 -4.74 -35.56
N ALA A 735 -71.48 -3.45 -35.86
CA ALA A 735 -71.93 -2.92 -37.14
C ALA A 735 -70.74 -2.26 -37.88
N PRO A 736 -70.74 -2.26 -39.23
CA PRO A 736 -69.71 -1.60 -40.01
C PRO A 736 -69.75 -0.09 -39.78
N LEU A 737 -68.56 0.51 -39.64
CA LEU A 737 -68.41 1.96 -39.67
C LEU A 737 -68.77 2.46 -41.07
N SER A 738 -69.80 3.30 -41.19
CA SER A 738 -70.22 3.85 -42.47
C SER A 738 -70.60 5.32 -42.29
N ARG A 739 -70.26 6.15 -43.29
CA ARG A 739 -70.68 7.55 -43.35
C ARG A 739 -72.17 7.70 -43.65
N ASP A 740 -72.76 6.70 -44.30
CA ASP A 740 -74.13 6.74 -44.82
C ASP A 740 -75.15 6.04 -43.89
N LEU A 741 -74.69 5.37 -42.83
CA LEU A 741 -75.53 4.69 -41.85
C LEU A 741 -75.53 5.46 -40.52
N PRO A 742 -76.57 6.25 -40.20
CA PRO A 742 -76.70 6.88 -38.90
C PRO A 742 -76.90 5.81 -37.82
N VAL A 743 -75.97 5.72 -36.87
CA VAL A 743 -76.09 4.84 -35.70
C VAL A 743 -76.63 5.64 -34.53
N VAL A 744 -77.80 5.24 -34.02
CA VAL A 744 -78.44 5.87 -32.86
C VAL A 744 -77.74 5.38 -31.59
N TYR A 745 -77.07 6.29 -30.88
CA TYR A 745 -76.47 6.01 -29.57
C TYR A 745 -77.53 6.11 -28.48
N LEU A 746 -77.80 5.01 -27.78
CA LEU A 746 -78.64 5.00 -26.57
C LEU A 746 -77.74 5.29 -25.36
N ASP A 747 -77.78 6.53 -24.86
CA ASP A 747 -77.12 6.89 -23.62
C ASP A 747 -77.87 6.28 -22.42
N ARG A 748 -77.40 5.14 -21.91
CA ARG A 748 -77.93 4.53 -20.68
C ARG A 748 -77.38 5.19 -19.40
N ARG A 749 -77.24 6.51 -19.36
CA ARG A 749 -76.94 7.28 -18.13
C ARG A 749 -78.13 8.10 -17.62
N LYS A 750 -79.34 7.62 -17.84
CA LYS A 750 -80.54 8.05 -17.11
C LYS A 750 -81.51 6.87 -17.06
N ASP A 751 -81.22 5.90 -16.22
CA ASP A 751 -82.19 4.93 -15.68
C ASP A 751 -81.47 4.06 -14.64
N ASN A 752 -81.21 4.67 -13.48
CA ASN A 752 -81.23 4.04 -12.17
C ASN A 752 -81.79 5.11 -11.24
N ASN A 753 -82.97 4.85 -10.69
CA ASN A 753 -83.55 5.60 -9.58
C ASN A 753 -82.56 5.71 -8.42
#